data_AF-A0A5C7JBL8-F1
#
_entry.id   AF-A0A5C7JBL8-F1
#
_cell.length_a   1.000
_cell.length_b   1.000
_cell.length_c   1.000
_cell.angle_alpha   90.00
_cell.angle_beta   90.00
_cell.angle_gamma   90.00
#
_symmetry.space_group_name_H-M   'P 1'
#
loop_
_entity.id
_entity.type
_entity.pdbx_description
1 polymer ?
#
loop_
_entity_poly.entity_id
_entity_poly.type
_entity_poly.pdbx_seq_one_letter_code
_entity_poly.pdbx_strand_id
1 'polypeptide(L)'
;MRQTLRQIVAVLALIGMSMSIAPTTFAASYSDASAANKLAAAGIIQDHSAKIADYRLGDNVLRQEAVGIAGRVSGVIPNSPVSAYNCQDMFSDISEAWVCRAAELAAFARIVNANNTTFRPMDKVTRYEAVVMALKASCLNPVDASGSTHIEQTAARAVEAGLISNAAAFNPNAVATRGDVFRYNVYAMDFAEANSDEMDDSLPTCAERANGGEGGNDILCVLDPSFCATEENTTTGGTSTSGNVSVSLASTNPAVSTLVAGSAAANLAEFRFVNNGNSEAKVTSVKLMRTGISVDTTLPNVYLYSGVNRLTDAATVSTGVITFNDPSGVITIPANSSKTVAVRADIAAGVSGQTVGVTLTSYTVGGTATSVSVAGNLHNTATVSGAATLDFNATTTPSGTAVDPQSDYTMWQNVVNVGNRDVQLKSIRLRQIGSVTTSDLGNFRLYVDGVAVGTAVATLDAQGYVTFDLSGAPVLLKTGSRTIKVLGDIIAGSSRTFSFSLRQAADVWATDTELSNNVLATANGSTFSARTSTSATINSGSLTFTKATNSPSGNTVNAASGVVLARYEVKAFGEAMKIENLSFAIDEDDTDTTYTLRNGAVFLDGVQIGSTAALAGIDDATQGYTNYTFGSSAIITPGTTRILEVRADIYNSDGTNDVVANDTIQARIVVGSSNVQRLTSLGYGSYPAAIVTGNTLTVATGALTVAKDTSYANNTTTVPKSSYLVGRYNIQANTTEGANITSVVVDFDTVADAFDASDDLNNLWLKIGGQTVGAGGVKSSVTDSANTFSTNVNIAAGQTLSVEVYADVASGATDGDGTADTGISSITVGYTTTGGSSTSTTASEVTGQTITAGTGTFTTALDGSSPLNRIVAGNQEVTAAVYKFTASNETYTIKEIQVKVGSAAISSVISTVQLYDGATPIGAPVAFSQSSNTAALVTGLNVVVPANSTKTITAKLMLNTIGTSAGTSQSNAALSLDSAKYADSQGVETTDGTDRAGNELYVFKTIPTLAQVDLANGTLVNGQATDIYKFTVSASAQGALALKQIKLPVTWSDGGTADTLEVESLKFYENGVDITANVVMQDEDGNSVESTSGLLESDDSLYITWNSTLEGTVPAGSTTTYTVRGTATGFRATGADTVGDTVSLYLAGDASANGTSVYLNGTAVATIWGLHTAAAATGSGSAQAFIWSDNASSSHVADGNASSTGDWANGYKVLNLDLGGESWTK
;
A
#
# COMPACT_ATOMS: atom_id res chain seq x y z
N MET A 1 -18.13 19.72 7.65
CA MET A 1 -17.48 19.81 8.97
C MET A 1 -16.51 18.65 9.24
N ARG A 2 -16.86 17.37 8.95
CA ARG A 2 -15.90 16.23 9.00
C ARG A 2 -14.83 16.21 7.88
N GLN A 3 -15.11 16.77 6.70
CA GLN A 3 -14.10 16.91 5.62
C GLN A 3 -13.15 18.09 5.84
N THR A 4 -13.63 19.15 6.50
CA THR A 4 -12.86 20.38 6.77
C THR A 4 -11.87 20.20 7.93
N LEU A 5 -12.14 19.28 8.87
CA LEU A 5 -11.18 18.94 9.95
C LEU A 5 -9.99 18.10 9.46
N ARG A 6 -10.13 17.34 8.36
CA ARG A 6 -9.03 16.53 7.79
C ARG A 6 -8.04 17.34 6.95
N GLN A 7 -8.45 18.48 6.39
CA GLN A 7 -7.57 19.35 5.61
C GLN A 7 -6.69 20.28 6.46
N ILE A 8 -7.08 20.59 7.71
CA ILE A 8 -6.32 21.49 8.58
C ILE A 8 -5.09 20.81 9.21
N VAL A 9 -5.06 19.47 9.27
CA VAL A 9 -3.91 18.71 9.79
C VAL A 9 -2.80 18.50 8.74
N ALA A 10 -3.06 18.80 7.46
CA ALA A 10 -2.14 18.49 6.36
C ALA A 10 -1.04 19.55 6.10
N VAL A 11 -0.97 20.65 6.87
CA VAL A 11 -0.02 21.76 6.60
C VAL A 11 1.13 21.85 7.61
N LEU A 12 1.17 21.01 8.66
CA LEU A 12 2.19 21.13 9.70
C LEU A 12 2.73 19.78 10.21
N ALA A 13 3.23 18.92 9.31
CA ALA A 13 4.04 17.75 9.70
C ALA A 13 4.88 17.22 8.51
N LEU A 14 5.83 18.02 8.06
CA LEU A 14 7.03 17.50 7.39
C LEU A 14 8.15 17.70 8.42
N ILE A 15 8.82 16.61 8.84
CA ILE A 15 9.77 16.48 9.96
C ILE A 15 9.10 16.01 11.26
N GLY A 16 9.20 14.71 11.53
CA GLY A 16 8.80 14.11 12.79
C GLY A 16 8.43 12.63 12.66
N MET A 17 9.44 11.76 12.56
CA MET A 17 9.29 10.36 12.91
C MET A 17 8.76 10.27 14.35
N SER A 18 7.53 9.80 14.56
CA SER A 18 7.13 9.24 15.86
C SER A 18 5.99 8.24 15.69
N MET A 19 6.17 7.14 16.39
CA MET A 19 5.34 5.95 16.46
C MET A 19 3.88 6.30 16.79
N SER A 20 2.96 5.91 15.92
CA SER A 20 1.58 5.63 16.34
C SER A 20 1.57 4.24 16.97
N ILE A 21 1.48 4.21 18.31
CA ILE A 21 1.23 3.01 19.08
C ILE A 21 -0.22 2.60 18.79
N ALA A 22 -0.41 1.69 17.84
CA ALA A 22 -1.62 0.88 17.76
C ALA A 22 -1.57 -0.14 18.93
N PRO A 23 -2.72 -0.51 19.53
CA PRO A 23 -2.74 -1.52 20.57
C PRO A 23 -2.17 -2.83 20.01
N THR A 24 -1.03 -3.25 20.56
CA THR A 24 -0.37 -4.51 20.19
C THR A 24 -1.20 -5.69 20.69
N THR A 25 -2.09 -6.22 19.84
CA THR A 25 -2.27 -7.67 19.81
C THR A 25 -0.98 -8.25 19.26
N PHE A 26 -0.30 -9.13 20.01
CA PHE A 26 0.93 -9.80 19.59
C PHE A 26 0.73 -10.45 18.20
N ALA A 27 1.17 -9.80 17.12
CA ALA A 27 1.15 -10.39 15.79
C ALA A 27 2.11 -11.59 15.79
N ALA A 28 1.57 -12.80 15.58
CA ALA A 28 2.36 -14.02 15.52
C ALA A 28 3.40 -13.90 14.40
N SER A 29 4.69 -13.96 14.72
CA SER A 29 5.74 -13.90 13.69
C SER A 29 5.86 -15.26 12.99
N TYR A 30 5.50 -15.33 11.70
CA TYR A 30 5.63 -16.53 10.90
C TYR A 30 6.94 -16.55 10.10
N SER A 31 7.71 -17.63 10.29
CA SER A 31 8.64 -18.12 9.26
C SER A 31 7.85 -18.74 8.09
N ASP A 32 8.44 -18.80 6.90
CA ASP A 32 7.84 -19.42 5.72
C ASP A 32 7.39 -20.87 5.99
N ALA A 33 8.18 -21.62 6.77
CA ALA A 33 7.85 -23.00 7.17
C ALA A 33 6.66 -23.08 8.13
N SER A 34 6.59 -22.17 9.11
CA SER A 34 5.44 -22.12 10.03
C SER A 34 4.15 -21.65 9.33
N ALA A 35 4.26 -20.76 8.34
CA ALA A 35 3.12 -20.34 7.53
C ALA A 35 2.60 -21.50 6.67
N ALA A 36 3.50 -22.24 6.02
CA ALA A 36 3.16 -23.44 5.25
C ALA A 36 2.44 -24.49 6.12
N ASN A 37 2.98 -24.79 7.30
CA ASN A 37 2.37 -25.75 8.22
C ASN A 37 0.98 -25.30 8.69
N LYS A 38 0.76 -23.99 8.90
CA LYS A 38 -0.56 -23.46 9.28
C LYS A 38 -1.58 -23.61 8.14
N LEU A 39 -1.19 -23.27 6.91
CA LEU A 39 -2.05 -23.47 5.73
C LEU A 39 -2.34 -24.95 5.45
N ALA A 40 -1.37 -25.83 5.69
CA ALA A 40 -1.53 -27.27 5.57
C ALA A 40 -2.51 -27.81 6.62
N ALA A 41 -2.39 -27.38 7.87
CA ALA A 41 -3.32 -27.72 8.95
C ALA A 41 -4.75 -27.25 8.64
N ALA A 42 -4.90 -26.13 7.93
CA ALA A 42 -6.20 -25.62 7.44
C ALA A 42 -6.70 -26.34 6.17
N GLY A 43 -5.97 -27.32 5.63
CA GLY A 43 -6.36 -28.06 4.41
C GLY A 43 -6.29 -27.23 3.12
N ILE A 44 -5.61 -26.08 3.15
CA ILE A 44 -5.49 -25.17 2.01
C ILE A 44 -4.39 -25.65 1.05
N ILE A 45 -3.30 -26.17 1.59
CA ILE A 45 -2.19 -26.76 0.84
C ILE A 45 -1.95 -28.20 1.28
N GLN A 46 -1.20 -28.95 0.49
CA GLN A 46 -0.78 -30.31 0.85
C GLN A 46 0.20 -30.27 2.03
N ASP A 47 -0.04 -31.11 3.03
CA ASP A 47 0.84 -31.22 4.19
C ASP A 47 2.18 -31.89 3.86
N HIS A 48 3.26 -31.12 4.00
CA HIS A 48 4.66 -31.55 3.93
C HIS A 48 5.42 -31.22 5.22
N SER A 49 4.72 -31.07 6.34
CA SER A 49 5.31 -30.73 7.66
C SER A 49 6.40 -31.72 8.11
N ALA A 50 6.31 -32.99 7.69
CA ALA A 50 7.32 -34.02 7.95
C ALA A 50 8.64 -33.80 7.16
N LYS A 51 8.62 -33.01 6.08
CA LYS A 51 9.77 -32.71 5.22
C LYS A 51 9.62 -31.32 4.57
N ILE A 52 9.95 -30.28 5.34
CA ILE A 52 9.77 -28.85 4.96
C ILE A 52 10.34 -28.50 3.58
N ALA A 53 11.41 -29.16 3.12
CA ALA A 53 11.99 -28.94 1.79
C ALA A 53 10.99 -29.21 0.64
N ASP A 54 10.02 -30.11 0.83
CA ASP A 54 9.05 -30.48 -0.19
C ASP A 54 7.97 -29.39 -0.40
N TYR A 55 7.86 -28.41 0.52
CA TYR A 55 7.08 -27.19 0.28
C TYR A 55 7.70 -26.27 -0.78
N ARG A 56 9.00 -26.43 -1.10
CA ARG A 56 9.69 -25.63 -2.13
C ARG A 56 9.52 -24.11 -1.92
N LEU A 57 9.79 -23.64 -0.70
CA LEU A 57 9.47 -22.27 -0.25
C LEU A 57 10.24 -21.17 -1.02
N GLY A 58 11.45 -21.47 -1.53
CA GLY A 58 12.27 -20.51 -2.27
C GLY A 58 11.92 -20.35 -3.76
N ASP A 59 11.02 -21.17 -4.29
CA ASP A 59 10.69 -21.11 -5.71
C ASP A 59 9.73 -19.96 -6.02
N ASN A 60 9.89 -19.40 -7.21
CA ASN A 60 8.95 -18.42 -7.76
C ASN A 60 7.60 -19.07 -8.07
N VAL A 61 6.52 -18.33 -7.82
CA VAL A 61 5.14 -18.82 -7.96
C VAL A 61 4.50 -18.26 -9.24
N LEU A 62 3.78 -19.11 -9.95
CA LEU A 62 2.96 -18.71 -11.09
C LEU A 62 1.62 -18.10 -10.63
N ARG A 63 1.04 -17.18 -11.41
CA ARG A 63 -0.26 -16.56 -11.08
C ARG A 63 -1.37 -17.59 -10.82
N GLN A 64 -1.38 -18.70 -11.57
CA GLN A 64 -2.33 -19.80 -11.37
C GLN A 64 -2.19 -20.52 -10.01
N GLU A 65 -0.96 -20.65 -9.49
CA GLU A 65 -0.70 -21.25 -8.18
C GLU A 65 -1.10 -20.26 -7.07
N ALA A 66 -0.74 -18.99 -7.22
CA ALA A 66 -1.05 -17.94 -6.24
C ALA A 66 -2.56 -17.74 -6.07
N VAL A 67 -3.32 -17.70 -7.16
CA VAL A 67 -4.80 -17.60 -7.11
C VAL A 67 -5.43 -18.88 -6.55
N GLY A 68 -4.82 -20.04 -6.80
CA GLY A 68 -5.27 -21.30 -6.22
C GLY A 68 -5.18 -21.33 -4.69
N ILE A 69 -4.12 -20.75 -4.12
CA ILE A 69 -3.94 -20.61 -2.67
C ILE A 69 -4.91 -19.57 -2.12
N ALA A 70 -4.94 -18.35 -2.68
CA ALA A 70 -5.80 -17.26 -2.22
C ALA A 70 -7.30 -17.61 -2.33
N GLY A 71 -7.70 -18.32 -3.40
CA GLY A 71 -9.07 -18.79 -3.58
C GLY A 71 -9.48 -19.89 -2.58
N ARG A 72 -8.54 -20.72 -2.12
CA ARG A 72 -8.80 -21.68 -1.04
C ARG A 72 -8.83 -21.00 0.34
N VAL A 73 -7.97 -20.01 0.57
CA VAL A 73 -7.96 -19.18 1.81
C VAL A 73 -9.30 -18.46 2.02
N SER A 74 -9.85 -17.88 0.95
CA SER A 74 -11.16 -17.22 0.97
C SER A 74 -12.34 -18.19 1.08
N GLY A 75 -12.13 -19.47 0.78
CA GLY A 75 -13.19 -20.49 0.73
C GLY A 75 -13.98 -20.53 -0.58
N VAL A 76 -13.63 -19.70 -1.57
CA VAL A 76 -14.34 -19.63 -2.86
C VAL A 76 -13.99 -20.77 -3.79
N ILE A 77 -12.84 -21.42 -3.58
CA ILE A 77 -12.47 -22.66 -4.26
C ILE A 77 -12.78 -23.83 -3.32
N PRO A 78 -13.92 -24.53 -3.49
CA PRO A 78 -14.28 -25.64 -2.61
C PRO A 78 -13.39 -26.87 -2.81
N ASN A 79 -13.36 -27.77 -1.84
CA ASN A 79 -12.63 -29.05 -1.94
C ASN A 79 -13.30 -30.09 -2.86
N SER A 80 -14.36 -29.71 -3.59
CA SER A 80 -15.01 -30.57 -4.60
C SER A 80 -14.08 -30.88 -5.78
N PRO A 81 -14.30 -31.97 -6.54
CA PRO A 81 -13.52 -32.30 -7.73
C PRO A 81 -13.54 -31.16 -8.76
N VAL A 82 -12.46 -30.98 -9.51
CA VAL A 82 -12.37 -29.97 -10.58
C VAL A 82 -13.49 -30.13 -11.61
N SER A 83 -13.95 -31.36 -11.87
CA SER A 83 -15.06 -31.68 -12.77
C SER A 83 -16.43 -31.17 -12.32
N ALA A 84 -16.55 -30.68 -11.08
CA ALA A 84 -17.80 -30.09 -10.57
C ALA A 84 -18.01 -28.64 -11.04
N TYR A 85 -17.02 -28.04 -11.70
CA TYR A 85 -17.10 -26.67 -12.23
C TYR A 85 -16.99 -26.70 -13.75
N ASN A 86 -17.97 -26.11 -14.43
CA ASN A 86 -17.92 -25.87 -15.87
C ASN A 86 -17.39 -24.47 -16.13
N CYS A 87 -16.29 -24.38 -16.89
CA CYS A 87 -15.70 -23.11 -17.32
C CYS A 87 -16.72 -22.21 -18.01
N GLN A 88 -16.69 -20.92 -17.66
CA GLN A 88 -17.52 -19.87 -18.25
C GLN A 88 -16.78 -19.08 -19.34
N ASP A 89 -15.54 -19.48 -19.65
CA ASP A 89 -14.66 -18.87 -20.64
C ASP A 89 -14.42 -17.37 -20.39
N MET A 90 -14.30 -16.95 -19.11
CA MET A 90 -14.09 -15.53 -18.76
C MET A 90 -12.72 -15.00 -19.20
N PHE A 91 -11.71 -15.88 -19.25
CA PHE A 91 -10.35 -15.54 -19.64
C PHE A 91 -9.96 -16.37 -20.86
N SER A 92 -9.55 -15.70 -21.94
CA SER A 92 -9.32 -16.37 -23.23
C SER A 92 -8.05 -17.23 -23.29
N ASP A 93 -7.17 -17.10 -22.30
CA ASP A 93 -5.83 -17.72 -22.27
C ASP A 93 -5.72 -18.89 -21.28
N ILE A 94 -6.84 -19.38 -20.76
CA ILE A 94 -6.89 -20.53 -19.86
C ILE A 94 -7.46 -21.75 -20.57
N SER A 95 -6.72 -22.85 -20.57
CA SER A 95 -7.15 -24.13 -21.16
C SER A 95 -7.25 -25.27 -20.15
N GLU A 96 -6.62 -25.14 -18.98
CA GLU A 96 -6.64 -26.16 -17.93
C GLU A 96 -7.85 -26.00 -17.01
N ALA A 97 -8.64 -27.06 -16.85
CA ALA A 97 -9.90 -27.03 -16.10
C ALA A 97 -9.75 -26.56 -14.63
N TRP A 98 -8.65 -26.92 -13.97
CA TRP A 98 -8.42 -26.51 -12.58
C TRP A 98 -8.02 -25.04 -12.47
N VAL A 99 -7.26 -24.51 -13.45
CA VAL A 99 -6.86 -23.11 -13.53
C VAL A 99 -8.06 -22.24 -13.84
N CYS A 100 -8.88 -22.67 -14.79
CA CYS A 100 -10.12 -21.99 -15.17
C CYS A 100 -11.04 -21.86 -13.95
N ARG A 101 -11.28 -22.97 -13.25
CA ARG A 101 -12.04 -22.96 -12.00
C ARG A 101 -11.47 -22.00 -10.97
N ALA A 102 -10.16 -22.01 -10.74
CA ALA A 102 -9.53 -21.16 -9.75
C ALA A 102 -9.62 -19.66 -10.12
N ALA A 103 -9.31 -19.31 -11.37
CA ALA A 103 -9.30 -17.95 -11.84
C ALA A 103 -10.70 -17.34 -11.93
N GLU A 104 -11.69 -18.06 -12.45
CA GLU A 104 -13.05 -17.57 -12.61
C GLU A 104 -13.76 -17.41 -11.26
N LEU A 105 -13.64 -18.40 -10.36
CA LEU A 105 -14.21 -18.28 -9.00
C LEU A 105 -13.55 -17.12 -8.23
N ALA A 106 -12.25 -16.92 -8.38
CA ALA A 106 -11.56 -15.77 -7.79
C ALA A 106 -11.97 -14.43 -8.44
N ALA A 107 -12.35 -14.42 -9.72
CA ALA A 107 -12.83 -13.24 -10.42
C ALA A 107 -14.25 -12.86 -9.96
N PHE A 108 -15.14 -13.85 -9.79
CA PHE A 108 -16.45 -13.65 -9.19
C PHE A 108 -16.35 -13.12 -7.76
N ALA A 109 -15.37 -13.60 -6.99
CA ALA A 109 -15.06 -13.10 -5.65
C ALA A 109 -14.28 -11.77 -5.63
N ARG A 110 -13.96 -11.18 -6.79
CA ARG A 110 -13.18 -9.92 -6.95
C ARG A 110 -11.76 -9.95 -6.38
N ILE A 111 -11.22 -11.14 -6.07
CA ILE A 111 -9.82 -11.37 -5.70
C ILE A 111 -8.93 -10.99 -6.90
N VAL A 112 -9.36 -11.37 -8.11
CA VAL A 112 -8.75 -10.96 -9.37
C VAL A 112 -9.75 -10.16 -10.21
N ASN A 113 -9.25 -9.36 -11.17
CA ASN A 113 -10.09 -8.46 -11.94
C ASN A 113 -10.83 -9.19 -13.07
N ALA A 114 -12.16 -9.32 -12.95
CA ALA A 114 -13.02 -9.94 -13.96
C ALA A 114 -13.12 -9.15 -15.28
N ASN A 115 -12.70 -7.88 -15.31
CA ASN A 115 -12.72 -7.05 -16.53
C ASN A 115 -11.54 -7.33 -17.47
N ASN A 116 -10.55 -8.12 -17.04
CA ASN A 116 -9.43 -8.49 -17.90
C ASN A 116 -9.83 -9.63 -18.84
N THR A 117 -9.48 -9.52 -20.12
CA THR A 117 -9.74 -10.59 -21.11
C THR A 117 -8.75 -11.76 -21.02
N THR A 118 -7.62 -11.57 -20.33
CA THR A 118 -6.57 -12.58 -20.12
C THR A 118 -6.14 -12.63 -18.64
N PHE A 119 -5.85 -13.83 -18.14
CA PHE A 119 -5.42 -14.07 -16.76
C PHE A 119 -3.90 -14.22 -16.60
N ARG A 120 -3.23 -14.71 -17.65
CA ARG A 120 -1.80 -15.04 -17.75
C ARG A 120 -1.37 -16.09 -16.74
N PRO A 121 -1.90 -17.31 -16.82
CA PRO A 121 -1.71 -18.34 -15.79
C PRO A 121 -0.24 -18.75 -15.59
N MET A 122 0.57 -18.67 -16.65
CA MET A 122 1.98 -19.07 -16.67
C MET A 122 2.96 -17.92 -16.34
N ASP A 123 2.47 -16.71 -16.11
CA ASP A 123 3.31 -15.60 -15.68
C ASP A 123 3.64 -15.72 -14.19
N LYS A 124 4.84 -15.27 -13.81
CA LYS A 124 5.26 -15.18 -12.40
C LYS A 124 4.47 -14.08 -11.70
N VAL A 125 3.96 -14.35 -10.51
CA VAL A 125 3.23 -13.35 -9.72
C VAL A 125 4.21 -12.39 -9.06
N THR A 126 3.91 -11.09 -9.10
CA THR A 126 4.69 -10.07 -8.38
C THR A 126 4.32 -10.05 -6.90
N ARG A 127 5.19 -9.49 -6.05
CA ARG A 127 4.91 -9.30 -4.62
C ARG A 127 3.69 -8.41 -4.38
N TYR A 128 3.50 -7.37 -5.19
CA TYR A 128 2.30 -6.54 -5.12
C TYR A 128 1.03 -7.34 -5.39
N GLU A 129 1.00 -8.12 -6.47
CA GLU A 129 -0.16 -8.95 -6.81
C GLU A 129 -0.45 -10.00 -5.74
N ALA A 130 0.59 -10.65 -5.19
CA ALA A 130 0.45 -11.63 -4.12
C ALA A 130 -0.16 -11.01 -2.84
N VAL A 131 0.27 -9.79 -2.47
CA VAL A 131 -0.29 -9.05 -1.32
C VAL A 131 -1.75 -8.66 -1.57
N VAL A 132 -2.07 -8.14 -2.76
CA VAL A 132 -3.46 -7.80 -3.12
C VAL A 132 -4.36 -9.04 -3.06
N MET A 133 -3.91 -10.17 -3.60
CA MET A 133 -4.67 -11.43 -3.54
C MET A 133 -4.87 -11.92 -2.10
N ALA A 134 -3.85 -11.84 -1.24
CA ALA A 134 -3.93 -12.28 0.16
C ALA A 134 -4.87 -11.40 1.00
N LEU A 135 -4.78 -10.07 0.85
CA LEU A 135 -5.66 -9.13 1.55
C LEU A 135 -7.12 -9.35 1.14
N LYS A 136 -7.40 -9.39 -0.16
CA LYS A 136 -8.77 -9.63 -0.67
C LYS A 136 -9.31 -11.01 -0.30
N ALA A 137 -8.46 -12.04 -0.31
CA ALA A 137 -8.86 -13.38 0.09
C ALA A 137 -9.25 -13.47 1.57
N SER A 138 -8.70 -12.57 2.40
CA SER A 138 -9.03 -12.45 3.82
C SER A 138 -10.02 -11.32 4.10
N CYS A 139 -10.73 -10.84 3.08
CA CYS A 139 -11.72 -9.76 3.19
C CYS A 139 -11.17 -8.42 3.67
N LEU A 140 -9.93 -8.08 3.33
CA LEU A 140 -9.33 -6.78 3.68
C LEU A 140 -9.25 -5.91 2.41
N ASN A 141 -9.73 -4.67 2.50
CA ASN A 141 -9.60 -3.72 1.41
C ASN A 141 -8.13 -3.28 1.26
N PRO A 142 -7.46 -3.54 0.11
CA PRO A 142 -6.07 -3.18 -0.07
C PRO A 142 -5.83 -1.66 -0.20
N VAL A 143 -6.87 -0.85 -0.41
CA VAL A 143 -6.73 0.61 -0.68
C VAL A 143 -7.40 1.49 0.38
N ASP A 144 -7.50 1.00 1.62
CA ASP A 144 -8.13 1.74 2.73
C ASP A 144 -7.13 2.48 3.66
N ALA A 145 -5.83 2.28 3.43
CA ALA A 145 -4.76 2.94 4.21
C ALA A 145 -4.25 4.22 3.52
N SER A 146 -3.46 5.04 4.24
CA SER A 146 -2.93 6.30 3.72
C SER A 146 -1.94 6.11 2.57
N GLY A 147 -2.12 6.81 1.44
CA GLY A 147 -1.20 6.80 0.30
C GLY A 147 -1.77 7.56 -0.91
N SER A 148 -0.91 8.00 -1.82
CA SER A 148 -1.29 8.77 -3.02
C SER A 148 -1.53 7.87 -4.24
N THR A 149 -0.98 6.66 -4.24
CA THR A 149 -1.17 5.64 -5.27
C THR A 149 -1.72 4.33 -4.67
N HIS A 150 -2.37 3.50 -5.48
CA HIS A 150 -2.86 2.18 -5.01
C HIS A 150 -1.73 1.29 -4.45
N ILE A 151 -0.51 1.41 -4.96
CA ILE A 151 0.66 0.66 -4.48
C ILE A 151 1.05 1.14 -3.08
N GLU A 152 1.09 2.45 -2.84
CA GLU A 152 1.39 3.02 -1.52
C GLU A 152 0.32 2.66 -0.49
N GLN A 153 -0.96 2.76 -0.86
CA GLN A 153 -2.08 2.38 0.01
C GLN A 153 -2.06 0.88 0.34
N THR A 154 -1.77 0.02 -0.65
CA THR A 154 -1.63 -1.44 -0.44
C THR A 154 -0.43 -1.76 0.44
N ALA A 155 0.71 -1.11 0.24
CA ALA A 155 1.88 -1.31 1.08
C ALA A 155 1.63 -0.86 2.52
N ALA A 156 0.95 0.27 2.73
CA ALA A 156 0.56 0.74 4.06
C ALA A 156 -0.39 -0.25 4.74
N ARG A 157 -1.43 -0.74 4.04
CA ARG A 157 -2.35 -1.76 4.56
C ARG A 157 -1.65 -3.08 4.87
N ALA A 158 -0.66 -3.46 4.05
CA ALA A 158 0.12 -4.67 4.26
C ALA A 158 1.10 -4.56 5.45
N VAL A 159 1.57 -3.36 5.80
CA VAL A 159 2.33 -3.12 7.04
C VAL A 159 1.42 -3.25 8.26
N GLU A 160 0.24 -2.62 8.20
CA GLU A 160 -0.76 -2.69 9.27
C GLU A 160 -1.20 -4.14 9.55
N ALA A 161 -1.47 -4.92 8.50
CA ALA A 161 -1.81 -6.33 8.63
C ALA A 161 -0.62 -7.27 8.86
N GLY A 162 0.61 -6.74 8.97
CA GLY A 162 1.82 -7.51 9.29
C GLY A 162 2.38 -8.39 8.16
N LEU A 163 1.85 -8.29 6.93
CA LEU A 163 2.33 -9.03 5.76
C LEU A 163 3.77 -8.62 5.40
N ILE A 164 4.08 -7.33 5.54
CA ILE A 164 5.41 -6.75 5.29
C ILE A 164 5.84 -5.88 6.47
N SER A 165 7.14 -5.79 6.72
CA SER A 165 7.68 -5.06 7.89
C SER A 165 7.82 -3.55 7.69
N ASN A 166 7.92 -3.10 6.43
CA ASN A 166 8.12 -1.70 6.10
C ASN A 166 7.68 -1.42 4.65
N ALA A 167 6.78 -0.47 4.47
CA ALA A 167 6.31 -0.05 3.15
C ALA A 167 7.45 0.54 2.29
N ALA A 168 8.42 1.23 2.89
CA ALA A 168 9.54 1.85 2.16
C ALA A 168 10.55 0.81 1.61
N ALA A 169 10.62 -0.38 2.22
CA ALA A 169 11.47 -1.47 1.76
C ALA A 169 10.73 -2.47 0.86
N PHE A 170 9.43 -2.26 0.61
CA PHE A 170 8.63 -3.14 -0.23
C PHE A 170 9.00 -2.94 -1.70
N ASN A 171 9.47 -4.01 -2.35
CA ASN A 171 9.70 -4.03 -3.79
C ASN A 171 8.48 -4.65 -4.50
N PRO A 172 7.50 -3.85 -4.95
CA PRO A 172 6.23 -4.35 -5.47
C PRO A 172 6.38 -5.17 -6.75
N ASN A 173 7.40 -4.87 -7.56
CA ASN A 173 7.61 -5.49 -8.88
C ASN A 173 8.49 -6.76 -8.82
N ALA A 174 9.08 -7.07 -7.66
CA ALA A 174 9.83 -8.31 -7.50
C ALA A 174 8.91 -9.52 -7.59
N VAL A 175 9.40 -10.63 -8.13
CA VAL A 175 8.67 -11.89 -8.19
C VAL A 175 8.49 -12.44 -6.77
N ALA A 176 7.28 -12.90 -6.43
CA ALA A 176 7.02 -13.52 -5.14
C ALA A 176 7.50 -14.99 -5.10
N THR A 177 8.11 -15.38 -3.99
CA THR A 177 8.41 -16.79 -3.71
C THR A 177 7.20 -17.50 -3.10
N ARG A 178 7.22 -18.83 -3.04
CA ARG A 178 6.15 -19.61 -2.41
C ARG A 178 6.06 -19.36 -0.91
N GLY A 179 7.21 -19.13 -0.26
CA GLY A 179 7.29 -18.65 1.11
C GLY A 179 6.59 -17.30 1.31
N ASP A 180 6.83 -16.33 0.42
CA ASP A 180 6.15 -15.02 0.45
C ASP A 180 4.63 -15.18 0.36
N VAL A 181 4.12 -15.96 -0.62
CA VAL A 181 2.67 -16.18 -0.80
C VAL A 181 2.04 -16.84 0.42
N PHE A 182 2.66 -17.86 1.01
CA PHE A 182 2.15 -18.52 2.20
C PHE A 182 2.11 -17.57 3.41
N ARG A 183 3.21 -16.83 3.62
CA ARG A 183 3.33 -15.88 4.72
C ARG A 183 2.29 -14.77 4.60
N TYR A 184 2.11 -14.18 3.42
CA TYR A 184 1.11 -13.13 3.21
C TYR A 184 -0.32 -13.60 3.48
N ASN A 185 -0.69 -14.80 3.04
CA ASN A 185 -2.03 -15.33 3.28
C ASN A 185 -2.27 -15.62 4.78
N VAL A 186 -1.28 -16.17 5.49
CA VAL A 186 -1.43 -16.44 6.94
C VAL A 186 -1.53 -15.15 7.76
N TYR A 187 -0.69 -14.15 7.49
CA TYR A 187 -0.81 -12.86 8.18
C TYR A 187 -2.14 -12.18 7.91
N ALA A 188 -2.61 -12.19 6.66
CA ALA A 188 -3.91 -11.62 6.31
C ALA A 188 -5.08 -12.36 6.99
N MET A 189 -5.03 -13.70 7.06
CA MET A 189 -6.04 -14.52 7.76
C MET A 189 -6.10 -14.18 9.24
N ASP A 190 -4.95 -14.14 9.92
CA ASP A 190 -4.88 -13.87 11.36
C ASP A 190 -5.30 -12.43 11.68
N PHE A 191 -4.91 -11.48 10.84
CA PHE A 191 -5.31 -10.09 11.00
C PHE A 191 -6.83 -9.93 10.86
N ALA A 192 -7.44 -10.57 9.87
CA ALA A 192 -8.89 -10.54 9.68
C ALA A 192 -9.64 -11.26 10.81
N GLU A 193 -9.10 -12.36 11.34
CA GLU A 193 -9.67 -13.07 12.49
C GLU A 193 -9.62 -12.22 13.77
N ALA A 194 -8.53 -11.48 13.98
CA ALA A 194 -8.36 -10.60 15.13
C ALA A 194 -9.13 -9.26 15.01
N ASN A 195 -9.42 -8.80 13.78
CA ASN A 195 -10.02 -7.49 13.49
C ASN A 195 -11.20 -7.64 12.52
N SER A 196 -12.20 -8.44 12.92
CA SER A 196 -13.39 -8.74 12.10
C SER A 196 -14.22 -7.51 11.69
N ASP A 197 -14.07 -6.40 12.41
CA ASP A 197 -14.69 -5.10 12.14
C ASP A 197 -13.99 -4.30 11.02
N GLU A 198 -12.76 -4.69 10.67
CA GLU A 198 -12.00 -4.09 9.55
C GLU A 198 -12.17 -4.87 8.23
N MET A 199 -13.07 -5.85 8.20
CA MET A 199 -13.37 -6.61 6.99
C MET A 199 -14.22 -5.80 6.01
N ASP A 200 -13.86 -5.84 4.73
CA ASP A 200 -14.53 -5.19 3.61
C ASP A 200 -15.80 -5.97 3.21
N ASP A 201 -16.95 -5.50 3.68
CA ASP A 201 -18.27 -6.05 3.37
C ASP A 201 -18.71 -5.87 1.91
N SER A 202 -17.96 -5.07 1.13
CA SER A 202 -18.22 -4.87 -0.31
C SER A 202 -17.72 -6.03 -1.18
N LEU A 203 -16.95 -6.96 -0.60
CA LEU A 203 -16.49 -8.18 -1.26
C LEU A 203 -17.55 -9.30 -1.13
N PRO A 204 -17.94 -9.98 -2.22
CA PRO A 204 -19.08 -10.91 -2.23
C PRO A 204 -19.06 -12.03 -1.20
N THR A 205 -17.89 -12.42 -0.69
CA THR A 205 -17.69 -13.56 0.21
C THR A 205 -17.51 -13.16 1.67
N CYS A 206 -17.56 -11.86 1.96
CA CYS A 206 -17.09 -11.28 3.22
C CYS A 206 -18.22 -10.90 4.17
N ALA A 207 -19.41 -10.56 3.63
CA ALA A 207 -20.61 -10.26 4.41
C ALA A 207 -21.09 -11.45 5.30
N GLU A 208 -20.74 -12.68 4.93
CA GLU A 208 -21.14 -13.90 5.64
C GLU A 208 -20.12 -14.35 6.69
N ARG A 209 -18.82 -14.17 6.42
CA ARG A 209 -17.74 -14.43 7.40
C ARG A 209 -17.80 -13.47 8.59
N ALA A 210 -18.16 -12.20 8.38
CA ALA A 210 -18.27 -11.21 9.44
C ALA A 210 -19.36 -11.55 10.50
N ASN A 211 -20.30 -12.44 10.18
CA ASN A 211 -21.41 -12.84 11.05
C ASN A 211 -21.19 -14.18 11.80
N GLY A 212 -19.97 -14.74 11.78
CA GLY A 212 -19.63 -15.94 12.54
C GLY A 212 -20.33 -17.24 12.10
N GLY A 213 -20.88 -17.27 10.88
CA GLY A 213 -21.46 -18.49 10.33
C GLY A 213 -20.40 -19.53 9.99
N GLU A 214 -20.49 -20.73 10.59
CA GLU A 214 -19.80 -21.91 10.06
C GLU A 214 -20.19 -22.06 8.59
N GLY A 215 -19.18 -22.13 7.70
CA GLY A 215 -19.30 -22.01 6.25
C GLY A 215 -20.60 -22.57 5.67
N GLY A 216 -21.48 -21.69 5.21
CA GLY A 216 -22.82 -22.07 4.81
C GLY A 216 -23.63 -20.96 4.15
N ASN A 217 -23.15 -20.40 3.03
CA ASN A 217 -24.04 -19.88 1.97
C ASN A 217 -23.47 -20.25 0.60
N ASP A 218 -23.92 -21.40 0.15
CA ASP A 218 -24.47 -21.62 -1.19
C ASP A 218 -23.70 -21.13 -2.43
N ILE A 219 -22.39 -21.42 -2.48
CA ILE A 219 -21.70 -21.53 -3.76
C ILE A 219 -22.32 -22.66 -4.63
N LEU A 220 -23.06 -23.61 -4.03
CA LEU A 220 -23.84 -24.61 -4.76
C LEU A 220 -24.99 -24.00 -5.56
N CYS A 221 -25.64 -22.91 -5.13
CA CYS A 221 -26.65 -22.18 -5.94
C CYS A 221 -26.06 -21.47 -7.17
N VAL A 222 -24.79 -21.06 -7.07
CA VAL A 222 -24.03 -20.44 -8.17
C VAL A 222 -23.45 -21.50 -9.11
N LEU A 223 -23.15 -22.69 -8.60
CA LEU A 223 -22.63 -23.84 -9.35
C LEU A 223 -23.74 -24.67 -10.02
N ASP A 224 -24.94 -24.74 -9.44
CA ASP A 224 -26.15 -25.41 -9.94
C ASP A 224 -27.43 -24.91 -9.19
N PRO A 225 -28.34 -24.16 -9.84
CA PRO A 225 -29.57 -23.65 -9.24
C PRO A 225 -30.55 -24.71 -8.70
N SER A 226 -30.32 -26.00 -8.97
CA SER A 226 -31.20 -27.10 -8.55
C SER A 226 -31.07 -27.49 -7.06
N PHE A 227 -30.03 -27.02 -6.35
CA PHE A 227 -29.82 -27.30 -4.93
C PHE A 227 -30.56 -26.36 -3.98
N CYS A 228 -31.24 -25.32 -4.48
CA CYS A 228 -31.84 -24.24 -3.68
C CYS A 228 -33.34 -24.48 -3.35
N ALA A 229 -33.71 -25.73 -3.09
CA ALA A 229 -35.02 -26.07 -2.53
C ALA A 229 -34.80 -26.60 -1.10
N THR A 230 -35.40 -26.00 -0.08
CA THR A 230 -36.76 -26.39 0.33
C THR A 230 -37.29 -25.45 1.43
N GLU A 231 -38.50 -24.94 1.25
CA GLU A 231 -39.55 -25.20 2.23
C GLU A 231 -40.81 -25.66 1.49
N GLU A 232 -41.23 -26.86 1.86
CA GLU A 232 -42.39 -27.58 1.35
C GLU A 232 -43.65 -27.05 2.06
N ASN A 233 -44.65 -26.60 1.32
CA ASN A 233 -46.03 -26.75 1.76
C ASN A 233 -46.89 -27.28 0.61
N THR A 234 -47.34 -28.51 0.85
CA THR A 234 -48.18 -29.39 0.06
C THR A 234 -49.47 -28.73 -0.48
N THR A 235 -49.86 -29.08 -1.72
CA THR A 235 -51.19 -29.68 -2.04
C THR A 235 -51.35 -30.01 -3.53
N THR A 236 -51.47 -31.31 -3.82
CA THR A 236 -52.33 -31.98 -4.83
C THR A 236 -52.60 -31.36 -6.22
N GLY A 237 -52.22 -32.10 -7.27
CA GLY A 237 -53.11 -32.34 -8.42
C GLY A 237 -52.50 -32.45 -9.82
N GLY A 238 -52.21 -33.69 -10.26
CA GLY A 238 -52.38 -34.11 -11.66
C GLY A 238 -51.16 -34.08 -12.59
N THR A 239 -50.47 -35.21 -12.74
CA THR A 239 -49.62 -35.51 -13.90
C THR A 239 -50.19 -36.69 -14.69
N SER A 240 -50.41 -36.51 -15.99
CA SER A 240 -50.50 -37.56 -17.03
C SER A 240 -49.90 -37.00 -18.33
N THR A 241 -49.26 -37.70 -19.26
CA THR A 241 -48.64 -39.03 -19.43
C THR A 241 -47.87 -38.94 -20.75
N SER A 242 -46.78 -39.71 -20.88
CA SER A 242 -46.20 -40.28 -22.11
C SER A 242 -45.85 -39.33 -23.29
N GLY A 243 -44.57 -38.94 -23.34
CA GLY A 243 -43.92 -38.29 -24.47
C GLY A 243 -42.60 -37.64 -24.01
N ASN A 244 -41.65 -37.40 -24.93
CA ASN A 244 -40.38 -36.73 -24.59
C ASN A 244 -40.58 -35.30 -24.06
N VAL A 245 -41.76 -34.70 -24.28
CA VAL A 245 -42.15 -33.41 -23.69
C VAL A 245 -43.29 -33.64 -22.69
N SER A 246 -43.13 -33.13 -21.47
CA SER A 246 -44.18 -33.10 -20.43
C SER A 246 -44.60 -31.65 -20.14
N VAL A 247 -45.81 -31.46 -19.61
CA VAL A 247 -46.32 -30.13 -19.24
C VAL A 247 -46.93 -30.13 -17.85
N SER A 248 -46.71 -29.04 -17.13
CA SER A 248 -47.24 -28.80 -15.78
C SER A 248 -47.63 -27.33 -15.64
N LEU A 249 -48.38 -26.98 -14.60
CA LEU A 249 -48.59 -25.59 -14.25
C LEU A 249 -47.25 -25.01 -13.77
N ALA A 250 -46.86 -23.85 -14.29
CA ALA A 250 -45.61 -23.22 -13.87
C ALA A 250 -45.76 -22.72 -12.42
N SER A 251 -44.67 -22.73 -11.66
CA SER A 251 -44.64 -22.13 -10.31
C SER A 251 -44.93 -20.62 -10.33
N THR A 252 -44.72 -19.97 -11.48
CA THR A 252 -45.01 -18.56 -11.75
C THR A 252 -46.45 -18.30 -12.21
N ASN A 253 -47.32 -19.32 -12.19
CA ASN A 253 -48.71 -19.16 -12.59
C ASN A 253 -49.41 -18.06 -11.76
N PRO A 254 -50.17 -17.14 -12.40
CA PRO A 254 -50.76 -15.99 -11.72
C PRO A 254 -51.72 -16.43 -10.60
N ALA A 255 -51.59 -15.80 -9.43
CA ALA A 255 -52.56 -15.92 -8.35
C ALA A 255 -53.94 -15.37 -8.79
N VAL A 256 -55.01 -15.86 -8.17
CA VAL A 256 -56.37 -15.36 -8.40
C VAL A 256 -56.41 -13.85 -8.19
N SER A 257 -56.94 -13.12 -9.17
CA SER A 257 -56.96 -11.66 -9.16
C SER A 257 -58.22 -11.11 -9.83
N THR A 258 -58.42 -9.80 -9.73
CA THR A 258 -59.49 -9.09 -10.46
C THR A 258 -58.90 -8.42 -11.68
N LEU A 259 -59.34 -8.84 -12.86
CA LEU A 259 -58.94 -8.31 -14.16
C LEU A 259 -59.82 -7.12 -14.52
N VAL A 260 -59.21 -6.01 -14.93
CA VAL A 260 -59.94 -4.80 -15.29
C VAL A 260 -60.53 -4.94 -16.70
N ALA A 261 -61.82 -4.65 -16.86
CA ALA A 261 -62.48 -4.60 -18.16
C ALA A 261 -61.80 -3.58 -19.09
N GLY A 262 -61.50 -3.97 -20.34
CA GLY A 262 -60.75 -3.14 -21.30
C GLY A 262 -59.22 -3.18 -21.15
N SER A 263 -58.70 -3.96 -20.20
CA SER A 263 -57.25 -4.21 -20.06
C SER A 263 -56.71 -5.10 -21.19
N ALA A 264 -55.42 -4.96 -21.47
CA ALA A 264 -54.72 -5.80 -22.46
C ALA A 264 -53.97 -6.95 -21.79
N ALA A 265 -53.72 -8.04 -22.53
CA ALA A 265 -52.73 -9.07 -22.17
C ALA A 265 -52.70 -9.49 -20.67
N ALA A 266 -53.86 -9.61 -20.04
CA ALA A 266 -54.04 -10.10 -18.68
C ALA A 266 -53.50 -11.53 -18.58
N ASN A 267 -52.70 -11.81 -17.54
CA ASN A 267 -52.09 -13.14 -17.36
C ASN A 267 -53.13 -14.11 -16.82
N LEU A 268 -53.50 -15.13 -17.60
CA LEU A 268 -54.56 -16.09 -17.23
C LEU A 268 -53.99 -17.41 -16.70
N ALA A 269 -52.86 -17.86 -17.25
CA ALA A 269 -52.18 -19.07 -16.80
C ALA A 269 -50.74 -19.11 -17.31
N GLU A 270 -49.86 -19.80 -16.60
CA GLU A 270 -48.51 -20.11 -17.10
C GLU A 270 -48.24 -21.62 -17.05
N PHE A 271 -47.79 -22.19 -18.16
CA PHE A 271 -47.53 -23.62 -18.30
C PHE A 271 -46.05 -23.86 -18.55
N ARG A 272 -45.45 -24.79 -17.79
CA ARG A 272 -44.06 -25.21 -17.97
C ARG A 272 -44.00 -26.47 -18.82
N PHE A 273 -43.45 -26.34 -20.02
CA PHE A 273 -43.15 -27.47 -20.91
C PHE A 273 -41.70 -27.92 -20.67
N VAL A 274 -41.48 -29.21 -20.46
CA VAL A 274 -40.16 -29.80 -20.19
C VAL A 274 -39.84 -30.81 -21.28
N ASN A 275 -38.75 -30.61 -22.02
CA ASN A 275 -38.23 -31.56 -22.99
C ASN A 275 -37.16 -32.43 -22.32
N ASN A 276 -37.51 -33.67 -22.02
CA ASN A 276 -36.60 -34.68 -21.46
C ASN A 276 -35.85 -35.48 -22.55
N GLY A 277 -35.96 -35.04 -23.82
CA GLY A 277 -35.28 -35.67 -24.95
C GLY A 277 -33.93 -35.04 -25.27
N ASN A 278 -33.12 -35.79 -26.03
CA ASN A 278 -31.73 -35.44 -26.39
C ASN A 278 -31.64 -34.54 -27.64
N SER A 279 -32.78 -34.12 -28.21
CA SER A 279 -32.89 -33.24 -29.35
C SER A 279 -33.95 -32.17 -29.12
N GLU A 280 -33.88 -31.08 -29.88
CA GLU A 280 -34.86 -29.99 -29.83
C GLU A 280 -36.29 -30.53 -30.10
N ALA A 281 -37.22 -30.18 -29.23
CA ALA A 281 -38.64 -30.47 -29.40
C ALA A 281 -39.39 -29.23 -29.89
N LYS A 282 -40.14 -29.39 -30.99
CA LYS A 282 -41.02 -28.36 -31.53
C LYS A 282 -42.48 -28.71 -31.26
N VAL A 283 -43.14 -27.91 -30.44
CA VAL A 283 -44.59 -27.95 -30.21
C VAL A 283 -45.25 -27.19 -31.35
N THR A 284 -45.97 -27.88 -32.25
CA THR A 284 -46.58 -27.28 -33.45
C THR A 284 -48.05 -26.89 -33.26
N SER A 285 -48.69 -27.38 -32.20
CA SER A 285 -50.06 -27.01 -31.84
C SER A 285 -50.23 -26.95 -30.33
N VAL A 286 -50.97 -25.94 -29.86
CA VAL A 286 -51.39 -25.78 -28.45
C VAL A 286 -52.89 -25.49 -28.43
N LYS A 287 -53.65 -26.29 -27.68
CA LYS A 287 -55.11 -26.15 -27.56
C LYS A 287 -55.51 -25.93 -26.11
N LEU A 288 -56.19 -24.82 -25.85
CA LEU A 288 -56.71 -24.43 -24.56
C LEU A 288 -58.25 -24.42 -24.58
N MET A 289 -58.86 -24.52 -23.40
CA MET A 289 -60.29 -24.35 -23.17
C MET A 289 -60.48 -23.20 -22.17
N ARG A 290 -61.37 -22.26 -22.49
CA ARG A 290 -61.82 -21.20 -21.58
C ARG A 290 -62.67 -21.81 -20.47
N THR A 291 -62.40 -21.42 -19.23
CA THR A 291 -63.12 -21.87 -18.03
C THR A 291 -63.73 -20.68 -17.27
N GLY A 292 -64.62 -20.97 -16.32
CA GLY A 292 -65.36 -19.96 -15.55
C GLY A 292 -66.71 -19.56 -16.18
N ILE A 293 -67.42 -18.67 -15.50
CA ILE A 293 -68.72 -18.12 -15.93
C ILE A 293 -68.45 -16.85 -16.74
N SER A 294 -68.21 -17.04 -18.04
CA SER A 294 -67.97 -15.98 -19.03
C SER A 294 -68.46 -16.42 -20.42
N VAL A 295 -68.47 -15.50 -21.39
CA VAL A 295 -68.76 -15.78 -22.81
C VAL A 295 -67.50 -15.71 -23.66
N ASP A 296 -67.50 -16.27 -24.89
CA ASP A 296 -66.31 -16.30 -25.75
C ASP A 296 -65.77 -14.91 -26.08
N THR A 297 -66.66 -13.91 -26.21
CA THR A 297 -66.28 -12.51 -26.45
C THR A 297 -65.62 -11.81 -25.26
N THR A 298 -65.55 -12.45 -24.09
CA THR A 298 -64.86 -11.91 -22.89
C THR A 298 -63.36 -11.83 -23.10
N LEU A 299 -62.79 -12.77 -23.87
CA LEU A 299 -61.39 -12.84 -24.24
C LEU A 299 -61.25 -12.62 -25.77
N PRO A 300 -61.39 -11.38 -26.26
CA PRO A 300 -61.38 -11.10 -27.70
C PRO A 300 -60.09 -11.54 -28.41
N ASN A 301 -58.95 -11.43 -27.72
CA ASN A 301 -57.65 -11.86 -28.21
C ASN A 301 -56.93 -12.66 -27.13
N VAL A 302 -56.44 -13.85 -27.47
CA VAL A 302 -55.61 -14.68 -26.59
C VAL A 302 -54.25 -14.90 -27.24
N TYR A 303 -53.18 -14.81 -26.45
CA TYR A 303 -51.79 -14.83 -26.89
C TYR A 303 -50.98 -15.85 -26.10
N LEU A 304 -49.93 -16.37 -26.73
CA LEU A 304 -48.86 -17.11 -26.05
C LEU A 304 -47.61 -16.24 -25.95
N TYR A 305 -47.02 -16.19 -24.76
CA TYR A 305 -45.81 -15.44 -24.47
C TYR A 305 -44.75 -16.33 -23.82
N SER A 306 -43.48 -16.04 -24.10
CA SER A 306 -42.31 -16.56 -23.37
C SER A 306 -41.54 -15.35 -22.85
N GLY A 307 -41.62 -15.08 -21.55
CA GLY A 307 -41.21 -13.78 -20.99
C GLY A 307 -42.04 -12.64 -21.61
N VAL A 308 -41.39 -11.60 -22.13
CA VAL A 308 -42.04 -10.51 -22.88
C VAL A 308 -42.26 -10.82 -24.37
N ASN A 309 -41.67 -11.90 -24.88
CA ASN A 309 -41.73 -12.23 -26.30
C ASN A 309 -43.03 -12.94 -26.65
N ARG A 310 -43.80 -12.35 -27.55
CA ARG A 310 -45.02 -12.97 -28.10
C ARG A 310 -44.64 -14.06 -29.10
N LEU A 311 -45.15 -15.28 -28.89
CA LEU A 311 -44.82 -16.46 -29.69
C LEU A 311 -45.65 -16.58 -30.97
N THR A 312 -46.90 -16.10 -30.95
CA THR A 312 -47.83 -16.17 -32.09
C THR A 312 -48.67 -14.90 -32.20
N ASP A 313 -49.43 -14.75 -33.28
CA ASP A 313 -50.53 -13.80 -33.32
C ASP A 313 -51.68 -14.23 -32.38
N ALA A 314 -52.65 -13.34 -32.18
CA ALA A 314 -53.82 -13.59 -31.34
C ALA A 314 -54.66 -14.75 -31.89
N ALA A 315 -55.07 -15.66 -31.00
CA ALA A 315 -56.15 -16.61 -31.26
C ALA A 315 -57.48 -16.09 -30.69
N THR A 316 -58.58 -16.39 -31.38
CA THR A 316 -59.94 -16.10 -30.91
C THR A 316 -60.51 -17.31 -30.19
N VAL A 317 -61.36 -17.08 -29.18
CA VAL A 317 -62.14 -18.14 -28.54
C VAL A 317 -63.32 -18.53 -29.44
N SER A 318 -63.46 -19.82 -29.75
CA SER A 318 -64.60 -20.35 -30.51
C SER A 318 -65.19 -21.57 -29.80
N THR A 319 -66.45 -21.47 -29.37
CA THR A 319 -67.14 -22.51 -28.58
C THR A 319 -66.33 -22.93 -27.35
N GLY A 320 -65.73 -21.94 -26.67
CA GLY A 320 -64.83 -22.13 -25.52
C GLY A 320 -63.40 -22.59 -25.86
N VAL A 321 -63.10 -22.98 -27.09
CA VAL A 321 -61.78 -23.50 -27.49
C VAL A 321 -60.89 -22.39 -28.04
N ILE A 322 -59.62 -22.41 -27.67
CA ILE A 322 -58.54 -21.54 -28.20
C ILE A 322 -57.48 -22.45 -28.80
N THR A 323 -57.09 -22.22 -30.06
CA THR A 323 -56.10 -23.08 -30.74
C THR A 323 -55.01 -22.22 -31.38
N PHE A 324 -53.75 -22.57 -31.10
CA PHE A 324 -52.57 -22.04 -31.76
C PHE A 324 -51.96 -23.14 -32.62
N ASN A 325 -51.73 -22.86 -33.90
CA ASN A 325 -51.13 -23.82 -34.84
C ASN A 325 -50.02 -23.11 -35.63
N ASP A 326 -48.81 -23.66 -35.56
CA ASP A 326 -47.69 -23.24 -36.38
C ASP A 326 -46.89 -24.48 -36.81
N PRO A 327 -46.93 -24.86 -38.11
CA PRO A 327 -46.16 -25.97 -38.65
C PRO A 327 -44.65 -25.84 -38.43
N SER A 328 -44.14 -24.61 -38.27
CA SER A 328 -42.72 -24.34 -38.00
C SER A 328 -42.34 -24.44 -36.51
N GLY A 329 -43.34 -24.52 -35.63
CA GLY A 329 -43.21 -24.67 -34.19
C GLY A 329 -43.71 -23.43 -33.42
N VAL A 330 -44.81 -23.59 -32.68
CA VAL A 330 -45.36 -22.60 -31.73
C VAL A 330 -44.42 -22.41 -30.53
N ILE A 331 -43.83 -23.51 -30.04
CA ILE A 331 -42.87 -23.49 -28.93
C ILE A 331 -41.70 -24.40 -29.31
N THR A 332 -40.50 -23.85 -29.28
CA THR A 332 -39.26 -24.61 -29.45
C THR A 332 -38.56 -24.75 -28.10
N ILE A 333 -38.22 -25.98 -27.73
CA ILE A 333 -37.61 -26.34 -26.44
C ILE A 333 -36.33 -27.14 -26.72
N PRO A 334 -35.14 -26.59 -26.41
CA PRO A 334 -33.88 -27.33 -26.54
C PRO A 334 -33.89 -28.68 -25.80
N ALA A 335 -32.97 -29.57 -26.16
CA ALA A 335 -32.78 -30.85 -25.47
C ALA A 335 -32.55 -30.64 -23.97
N ASN A 336 -33.12 -31.51 -23.12
CA ASN A 336 -32.97 -31.49 -21.68
C ASN A 336 -33.26 -30.13 -21.01
N SER A 337 -34.16 -29.33 -21.56
CA SER A 337 -34.50 -28.00 -21.07
C SER A 337 -36.00 -27.84 -20.85
N SER A 338 -36.40 -26.74 -20.22
CA SER A 338 -37.81 -26.39 -20.06
C SER A 338 -38.09 -24.96 -20.51
N LYS A 339 -39.34 -24.72 -20.93
CA LYS A 339 -39.82 -23.40 -21.35
C LYS A 339 -41.17 -23.12 -20.70
N THR A 340 -41.24 -22.00 -20.00
CA THR A 340 -42.50 -21.47 -19.44
C THR A 340 -43.20 -20.63 -20.49
N VAL A 341 -44.48 -20.93 -20.72
CA VAL A 341 -45.33 -20.24 -21.68
C VAL A 341 -46.53 -19.66 -20.95
N ALA A 342 -46.67 -18.34 -21.00
CA ALA A 342 -47.79 -17.61 -20.43
C ALA A 342 -48.93 -17.49 -21.46
N VAL A 343 -50.14 -17.76 -21.01
CA VAL A 343 -51.38 -17.48 -21.74
C VAL A 343 -51.90 -16.13 -21.26
N ARG A 344 -51.89 -15.16 -22.16
CA ARG A 344 -52.35 -13.79 -21.89
C ARG A 344 -53.55 -13.47 -22.76
N ALA A 345 -54.46 -12.64 -22.27
CA ALA A 345 -55.62 -12.24 -23.07
C ALA A 345 -56.01 -10.79 -22.84
N ASP A 346 -56.51 -10.14 -23.89
CA ASP A 346 -57.23 -8.89 -23.73
C ASP A 346 -58.58 -9.17 -23.05
N ILE A 347 -59.05 -8.26 -22.19
CA ILE A 347 -60.33 -8.38 -21.51
C ILE A 347 -61.30 -7.40 -22.15
N ALA A 348 -62.42 -7.89 -22.65
CA ALA A 348 -63.42 -7.04 -23.30
C ALA A 348 -63.90 -5.90 -22.38
N ALA A 349 -64.20 -4.74 -22.96
CA ALA A 349 -64.83 -3.66 -22.23
C ALA A 349 -66.26 -4.04 -21.80
N GLY A 350 -66.73 -3.51 -20.66
CA GLY A 350 -68.10 -3.72 -20.19
C GLY A 350 -68.39 -5.10 -19.58
N VAL A 351 -67.38 -5.93 -19.33
CA VAL A 351 -67.53 -7.20 -18.61
C VAL A 351 -67.22 -6.99 -17.12
N SER A 352 -68.19 -7.27 -16.25
CA SER A 352 -68.03 -7.15 -14.79
C SER A 352 -68.78 -8.28 -14.09
N GLY A 353 -68.21 -8.81 -13.01
CA GLY A 353 -68.80 -9.91 -12.25
C GLY A 353 -68.72 -11.28 -12.92
N GLN A 354 -67.90 -11.43 -13.97
CA GLN A 354 -67.64 -12.72 -14.62
C GLN A 354 -66.44 -13.41 -13.99
N THR A 355 -66.35 -14.74 -14.14
CA THR A 355 -65.14 -15.50 -13.85
C THR A 355 -64.54 -16.06 -15.14
N VAL A 356 -63.22 -15.95 -15.27
CA VAL A 356 -62.51 -16.37 -16.49
C VAL A 356 -61.18 -17.03 -16.15
N GLY A 357 -60.86 -18.12 -16.83
CA GLY A 357 -59.57 -18.80 -16.76
C GLY A 357 -59.36 -19.64 -18.02
N VAL A 358 -58.24 -20.37 -18.06
CA VAL A 358 -57.91 -21.27 -19.17
C VAL A 358 -57.39 -22.61 -18.66
N THR A 359 -57.65 -23.67 -19.41
CA THR A 359 -57.10 -25.02 -19.19
C THR A 359 -56.38 -25.48 -20.44
N LEU A 360 -55.15 -25.96 -20.31
CA LEU A 360 -54.44 -26.64 -21.39
C LEU A 360 -55.03 -28.03 -21.57
N THR A 361 -55.55 -28.29 -22.78
CA THR A 361 -56.28 -29.52 -23.13
C THR A 361 -55.49 -30.45 -24.05
N SER A 362 -54.65 -29.90 -24.92
CA SER A 362 -53.72 -30.72 -25.72
C SER A 362 -52.57 -29.90 -26.29
N TYR A 363 -51.47 -30.57 -26.61
CA TYR A 363 -50.37 -30.02 -27.40
C TYR A 363 -49.83 -31.07 -28.38
N THR A 364 -49.22 -30.64 -29.49
CA THR A 364 -48.69 -31.54 -30.52
C THR A 364 -47.18 -31.38 -30.67
N VAL A 365 -46.42 -32.48 -30.55
CA VAL A 365 -44.97 -32.53 -30.80
C VAL A 365 -44.68 -33.63 -31.83
N GLY A 366 -43.87 -33.33 -32.84
CA GLY A 366 -43.51 -34.31 -33.87
C GLY A 366 -44.70 -34.90 -34.63
N GLY A 367 -45.79 -34.13 -34.79
CA GLY A 367 -47.04 -34.59 -35.41
C GLY A 367 -47.95 -35.43 -34.52
N THR A 368 -47.55 -35.74 -33.28
CA THR A 368 -48.35 -36.52 -32.32
C THR A 368 -49.02 -35.59 -31.31
N ALA A 369 -50.35 -35.60 -31.26
CA ALA A 369 -51.12 -34.83 -30.29
C ALA A 369 -51.18 -35.56 -28.93
N THR A 370 -50.79 -34.88 -27.86
CA THR A 370 -50.86 -35.35 -26.47
C THR A 370 -51.98 -34.62 -25.76
N SER A 371 -52.93 -35.36 -25.18
CA SER A 371 -54.02 -34.79 -24.39
C SER A 371 -53.60 -34.61 -22.94
N VAL A 372 -53.95 -33.45 -22.36
CA VAL A 372 -53.63 -33.09 -20.97
C VAL A 372 -54.80 -32.33 -20.35
N SER A 373 -54.79 -32.14 -19.03
CA SER A 373 -55.79 -31.32 -18.34
C SER A 373 -55.11 -30.52 -17.24
N VAL A 374 -54.36 -29.50 -17.64
CA VAL A 374 -53.65 -28.61 -16.71
C VAL A 374 -54.41 -27.28 -16.66
N ALA A 375 -55.10 -27.02 -15.56
CA ALA A 375 -55.94 -25.83 -15.38
C ALA A 375 -55.17 -24.71 -14.68
N GLY A 376 -55.31 -23.48 -15.19
CA GLY A 376 -54.93 -22.28 -14.46
C GLY A 376 -56.00 -21.85 -13.45
N ASN A 377 -55.73 -20.76 -12.74
CA ASN A 377 -56.67 -20.19 -11.77
C ASN A 377 -57.86 -19.49 -12.47
N LEU A 378 -58.99 -19.36 -11.76
CA LEU A 378 -60.10 -18.52 -12.19
C LEU A 378 -59.93 -17.11 -11.65
N HIS A 379 -60.03 -16.11 -12.52
CA HIS A 379 -59.93 -14.69 -12.20
C HIS A 379 -61.31 -14.03 -12.30
N ASN A 380 -61.55 -13.00 -11.49
CA ASN A 380 -62.77 -12.19 -11.56
C ASN A 380 -62.59 -11.04 -12.54
N THR A 381 -63.66 -10.56 -13.19
CA THR A 381 -63.61 -9.31 -13.97
C THR A 381 -64.35 -8.18 -13.26
N ALA A 382 -63.80 -6.96 -13.34
CA ALA A 382 -64.45 -5.76 -12.82
C ALA A 382 -64.26 -4.56 -13.74
N THR A 383 -65.25 -3.65 -13.75
CA THR A 383 -65.13 -2.35 -14.39
C THR A 383 -64.61 -1.31 -13.40
N VAL A 384 -63.60 -0.53 -13.77
CA VAL A 384 -63.00 0.52 -12.94
C VAL A 384 -63.07 1.86 -13.66
N SER A 385 -63.55 2.90 -12.99
CA SER A 385 -63.51 4.27 -13.51
C SER A 385 -62.10 4.85 -13.41
N GLY A 386 -61.63 5.47 -14.51
CA GLY A 386 -60.36 6.19 -14.54
C GLY A 386 -59.11 5.32 -14.65
N ALA A 387 -59.19 4.10 -15.20
CA ALA A 387 -58.01 3.30 -15.57
C ALA A 387 -57.07 4.08 -16.51
N ALA A 388 -55.76 3.84 -16.41
CA ALA A 388 -54.78 4.49 -17.27
C ALA A 388 -55.05 4.23 -18.77
N THR A 389 -54.70 5.19 -19.62
CA THR A 389 -54.74 5.05 -21.08
C THR A 389 -53.36 5.24 -21.68
N LEU A 390 -53.07 4.56 -22.79
CA LEU A 390 -51.81 4.68 -23.54
C LEU A 390 -52.11 4.88 -25.03
N ASP A 391 -52.05 6.12 -25.51
CA ASP A 391 -52.46 6.47 -26.88
C ASP A 391 -51.30 6.97 -27.74
N PHE A 392 -50.93 6.23 -28.79
CA PHE A 392 -49.88 6.62 -29.72
C PHE A 392 -50.38 7.63 -30.76
N ASN A 393 -49.57 8.66 -31.06
CA ASN A 393 -49.96 9.71 -32.00
C ASN A 393 -49.97 9.22 -33.46
N ALA A 394 -50.70 9.96 -34.31
CA ALA A 394 -50.79 9.79 -35.74
C ALA A 394 -49.42 9.76 -36.45
N THR A 395 -48.49 10.63 -36.03
CA THR A 395 -47.21 10.87 -36.72
C THR A 395 -46.05 10.10 -36.09
N THR A 396 -45.27 9.41 -36.91
CA THR A 396 -44.01 8.76 -36.54
C THR A 396 -42.86 9.31 -37.37
N THR A 397 -41.75 9.66 -36.74
CA THR A 397 -40.51 10.13 -37.40
C THR A 397 -39.45 9.02 -37.43
N PRO A 398 -38.44 9.09 -38.31
CA PRO A 398 -38.13 10.13 -39.29
C PRO A 398 -39.10 10.15 -40.49
N SER A 399 -39.17 11.30 -41.17
CA SER A 399 -39.97 11.51 -42.38
C SER A 399 -39.15 11.54 -43.67
N GLY A 400 -37.82 11.46 -43.59
CA GLY A 400 -36.91 11.48 -44.74
C GLY A 400 -36.97 10.19 -45.55
N THR A 401 -36.69 10.29 -46.85
CA THR A 401 -36.73 9.16 -47.81
C THR A 401 -35.35 8.64 -48.20
N ALA A 402 -34.27 9.30 -47.78
CA ALA A 402 -32.89 8.90 -48.02
C ALA A 402 -32.00 9.25 -46.83
N VAL A 403 -30.94 8.47 -46.62
CA VAL A 403 -30.02 8.63 -45.49
C VAL A 403 -28.64 8.09 -45.82
N ASP A 404 -27.60 8.81 -45.41
CA ASP A 404 -26.23 8.31 -45.47
C ASP A 404 -25.97 7.30 -44.36
N PRO A 405 -25.22 6.21 -44.63
CA PRO A 405 -24.79 5.28 -43.59
C PRO A 405 -24.05 6.01 -42.46
N GLN A 406 -24.50 5.82 -41.22
CA GLN A 406 -24.00 6.51 -40.03
C GLN A 406 -24.41 5.76 -38.77
N SER A 407 -23.72 6.03 -37.66
CA SER A 407 -24.13 5.59 -36.32
C SER A 407 -25.22 6.50 -35.72
N ASP A 408 -25.93 6.00 -34.72
CA ASP A 408 -26.86 6.76 -33.86
C ASP A 408 -28.03 7.42 -34.64
N TYR A 409 -28.44 6.85 -35.77
CA TYR A 409 -29.57 7.35 -36.56
C TYR A 409 -30.90 7.10 -35.84
N THR A 410 -31.79 8.10 -35.84
CA THR A 410 -33.16 7.92 -35.32
C THR A 410 -33.99 7.11 -36.31
N MET A 411 -34.24 5.85 -35.99
CA MET A 411 -34.93 4.92 -36.89
C MET A 411 -36.45 4.92 -36.70
N TRP A 412 -36.91 5.25 -35.49
CA TRP A 412 -38.32 5.37 -35.13
C TRP A 412 -38.50 6.31 -33.95
N GLN A 413 -39.50 7.18 -33.99
CA GLN A 413 -39.92 7.99 -32.85
C GLN A 413 -41.40 8.32 -32.96
N ASN A 414 -42.13 8.24 -31.84
CA ASN A 414 -43.52 8.63 -31.73
C ASN A 414 -43.79 9.27 -30.36
N VAL A 415 -44.81 10.14 -30.30
CA VAL A 415 -45.28 10.72 -29.04
C VAL A 415 -46.48 9.91 -28.56
N VAL A 416 -46.40 9.38 -27.35
CA VAL A 416 -47.48 8.63 -26.70
C VAL A 416 -48.11 9.48 -25.59
N ASN A 417 -49.43 9.56 -25.55
CA ASN A 417 -50.17 10.26 -24.51
C ASN A 417 -50.61 9.26 -23.43
N VAL A 418 -50.12 9.46 -22.22
CA VAL A 418 -50.54 8.70 -21.04
C VAL A 418 -51.63 9.47 -20.30
N GLY A 419 -52.81 8.87 -20.17
CA GLY A 419 -53.98 9.50 -19.56
C GLY A 419 -54.40 8.85 -18.25
N ASN A 420 -55.12 9.61 -17.42
CA ASN A 420 -55.74 9.22 -16.15
C ASN A 420 -54.77 8.84 -15.00
N ARG A 421 -53.79 7.96 -15.23
CA ARG A 421 -52.78 7.53 -14.26
C ARG A 421 -51.45 7.22 -14.94
N ASP A 422 -50.38 7.19 -14.15
CA ASP A 422 -49.05 6.81 -14.63
C ASP A 422 -48.98 5.32 -14.98
N VAL A 423 -48.18 4.98 -15.99
CA VAL A 423 -47.98 3.58 -16.42
C VAL A 423 -46.51 3.19 -16.41
N GLN A 424 -46.21 1.94 -16.14
CA GLN A 424 -44.88 1.35 -16.26
C GLN A 424 -44.74 0.64 -17.60
N LEU A 425 -43.88 1.14 -18.48
CA LEU A 425 -43.52 0.47 -19.73
C LEU A 425 -42.58 -0.71 -19.42
N LYS A 426 -43.03 -1.92 -19.74
CA LYS A 426 -42.31 -3.18 -19.50
C LYS A 426 -41.74 -3.79 -20.77
N SER A 427 -42.30 -3.49 -21.94
CA SER A 427 -41.70 -3.87 -23.21
C SER A 427 -42.26 -3.05 -24.37
N ILE A 428 -41.42 -2.84 -25.38
CA ILE A 428 -41.85 -2.35 -26.70
C ILE A 428 -41.08 -3.10 -27.78
N ARG A 429 -41.79 -3.51 -28.83
CA ARG A 429 -41.24 -4.24 -29.97
C ARG A 429 -41.55 -3.52 -31.28
N LEU A 430 -40.55 -3.32 -32.13
CA LEU A 430 -40.71 -2.70 -33.45
C LEU A 430 -40.28 -3.67 -34.54
N ARG A 431 -41.00 -3.70 -35.66
CA ARG A 431 -40.64 -4.50 -36.84
C ARG A 431 -39.91 -3.62 -37.85
N GLN A 432 -38.77 -4.09 -38.34
CA GLN A 432 -38.15 -3.55 -39.54
C GLN A 432 -38.98 -3.97 -40.76
N ILE A 433 -39.28 -3.01 -41.63
CA ILE A 433 -39.99 -3.20 -42.89
C ILE A 433 -39.18 -2.50 -43.99
N GLY A 434 -38.74 -3.26 -44.99
CA GLY A 434 -37.87 -2.77 -46.05
C GLY A 434 -36.99 -3.90 -46.59
N SER A 435 -36.06 -3.56 -47.48
CA SER A 435 -35.19 -4.54 -48.15
C SER A 435 -33.85 -4.81 -47.45
N VAL A 436 -33.54 -4.13 -46.34
CA VAL A 436 -32.33 -4.40 -45.54
C VAL A 436 -32.36 -5.79 -44.90
N THR A 437 -31.18 -6.38 -44.74
CA THR A 437 -30.97 -7.63 -43.99
C THR A 437 -30.62 -7.35 -42.53
N THR A 438 -30.67 -8.37 -41.67
CA THR A 438 -30.42 -8.24 -40.22
C THR A 438 -29.03 -7.72 -39.85
N SER A 439 -28.05 -7.82 -40.77
CA SER A 439 -26.68 -7.31 -40.62
C SER A 439 -26.47 -5.87 -41.11
N ASP A 440 -27.45 -5.30 -41.84
CA ASP A 440 -27.30 -3.94 -42.40
C ASP A 440 -27.50 -2.87 -41.32
N LEU A 441 -28.24 -3.20 -40.27
CA LEU A 441 -28.57 -2.33 -39.15
C LEU A 441 -28.19 -3.03 -37.84
N GLY A 442 -27.79 -2.27 -36.82
CA GLY A 442 -27.49 -2.84 -35.51
C GLY A 442 -27.49 -1.82 -34.38
N ASN A 443 -27.13 -2.28 -33.18
CA ASN A 443 -26.96 -1.44 -31.98
C ASN A 443 -28.18 -0.55 -31.67
N PHE A 444 -29.37 -1.16 -31.63
CA PHE A 444 -30.61 -0.46 -31.37
C PHE A 444 -30.71 -0.07 -29.89
N ARG A 445 -31.01 1.20 -29.63
CA ARG A 445 -31.14 1.76 -28.27
C ARG A 445 -32.48 2.46 -28.12
N LEU A 446 -33.21 2.15 -27.06
CA LEU A 446 -34.48 2.78 -26.72
C LEU A 446 -34.25 4.00 -25.83
N TYR A 447 -34.96 5.08 -26.12
CA TYR A 447 -34.96 6.31 -25.37
C TYR A 447 -36.40 6.70 -25.02
N VAL A 448 -36.62 7.09 -23.77
CA VAL A 448 -37.89 7.65 -23.26
C VAL A 448 -37.60 9.03 -22.70
N ASP A 449 -38.31 10.05 -23.19
CA ASP A 449 -38.13 11.46 -22.81
C ASP A 449 -36.65 11.93 -22.87
N GLY A 450 -35.89 11.40 -23.84
CA GLY A 450 -34.48 11.74 -24.07
C GLY A 450 -33.47 10.92 -23.27
N VAL A 451 -33.91 10.03 -22.38
CA VAL A 451 -33.05 9.16 -21.55
C VAL A 451 -32.98 7.76 -22.14
N ALA A 452 -31.78 7.19 -22.27
CA ALA A 452 -31.60 5.81 -22.72
C ALA A 452 -32.16 4.83 -21.67
N VAL A 453 -32.93 3.83 -22.11
CA VAL A 453 -33.58 2.85 -21.23
C VAL A 453 -33.37 1.44 -21.75
N GLY A 454 -33.18 0.49 -20.83
CA GLY A 454 -32.88 -0.90 -21.15
C GLY A 454 -31.49 -1.10 -21.76
N THR A 455 -31.20 -2.34 -22.16
CA THR A 455 -29.95 -2.72 -22.83
C THR A 455 -30.05 -2.47 -24.34
N ALA A 456 -28.94 -2.09 -24.97
CA ALA A 456 -28.86 -2.01 -26.43
C ALA A 456 -29.08 -3.41 -27.05
N VAL A 457 -29.89 -3.48 -28.09
CA VAL A 457 -30.16 -4.70 -28.84
C VAL A 457 -29.22 -4.74 -30.04
N ALA A 458 -28.32 -5.71 -30.08
CA ALA A 458 -27.26 -5.76 -31.09
C ALA A 458 -27.80 -5.95 -32.52
N THR A 459 -28.80 -6.81 -32.70
CA THR A 459 -29.32 -7.23 -34.01
C THR A 459 -30.84 -7.44 -33.98
N LEU A 460 -31.46 -7.41 -35.17
CA LEU A 460 -32.85 -7.83 -35.34
C LEU A 460 -32.97 -9.35 -35.18
N ASP A 461 -34.10 -9.82 -34.67
CA ASP A 461 -34.43 -11.24 -34.65
C ASP A 461 -34.71 -11.80 -36.06
N ALA A 462 -34.85 -13.12 -36.17
CA ALA A 462 -35.11 -13.80 -37.44
C ALA A 462 -36.44 -13.41 -38.11
N GLN A 463 -37.34 -12.75 -37.39
CA GLN A 463 -38.63 -12.24 -37.88
C GLN A 463 -38.58 -10.74 -38.23
N GLY A 464 -37.42 -10.10 -38.04
CA GLY A 464 -37.17 -8.69 -38.32
C GLY A 464 -37.65 -7.77 -37.19
N TYR A 465 -37.79 -8.25 -35.96
CA TYR A 465 -38.13 -7.40 -34.81
C TYR A 465 -36.91 -7.00 -34.00
N VAL A 466 -36.99 -5.81 -33.43
CA VAL A 466 -36.20 -5.37 -32.27
C VAL A 466 -37.14 -5.33 -31.06
N THR A 467 -36.81 -6.07 -30.01
CA THR A 467 -37.58 -6.13 -28.77
C THR A 467 -36.75 -5.52 -27.64
N PHE A 468 -37.30 -4.49 -26.99
CA PHE A 468 -36.74 -3.95 -25.77
C PHE A 468 -37.49 -4.56 -24.58
N ASP A 469 -36.80 -5.40 -23.80
CA ASP A 469 -37.32 -5.97 -22.56
C ASP A 469 -36.94 -5.06 -21.38
N LEU A 470 -37.95 -4.45 -20.77
CA LEU A 470 -37.81 -3.59 -19.59
C LEU A 470 -38.51 -4.24 -18.38
N SER A 471 -38.91 -5.51 -18.46
CA SER A 471 -39.73 -6.15 -17.43
C SER A 471 -39.01 -6.27 -16.08
N GLY A 472 -37.68 -6.43 -16.09
CA GLY A 472 -36.84 -6.43 -14.89
C GLY A 472 -36.59 -5.03 -14.30
N ALA A 473 -36.73 -3.97 -15.10
CA ALA A 473 -36.59 -2.57 -14.67
C ALA A 473 -37.58 -1.66 -15.44
N PRO A 474 -38.88 -1.69 -15.11
CA PRO A 474 -39.90 -1.00 -15.89
C PRO A 474 -39.72 0.52 -15.87
N VAL A 475 -39.96 1.16 -17.02
CA VAL A 475 -39.81 2.62 -17.16
C VAL A 475 -41.13 3.31 -16.82
N LEU A 476 -41.12 4.20 -15.84
CA LEU A 476 -42.29 5.00 -15.48
C LEU A 476 -42.59 6.05 -16.56
N LEU A 477 -43.75 5.93 -17.20
CA LEU A 477 -44.35 6.94 -18.06
C LEU A 477 -45.41 7.69 -17.27
N LYS A 478 -45.07 8.93 -16.87
CA LYS A 478 -46.01 9.80 -16.17
C LYS A 478 -47.15 10.25 -17.09
N THR A 479 -48.29 10.65 -16.53
CA THR A 479 -49.39 11.28 -17.29
C THR A 479 -48.91 12.45 -18.16
N GLY A 480 -49.54 12.65 -19.30
CA GLY A 480 -49.15 13.62 -20.34
C GLY A 480 -48.44 12.99 -21.54
N SER A 481 -47.91 13.84 -22.42
CA SER A 481 -47.19 13.41 -23.62
C SER A 481 -45.77 12.93 -23.30
N ARG A 482 -45.41 11.75 -23.81
CA ARG A 482 -44.11 11.10 -23.65
C ARG A 482 -43.49 10.81 -25.00
N THR A 483 -42.21 11.07 -25.17
CA THR A 483 -41.50 10.77 -26.42
C THR A 483 -40.80 9.43 -26.30
N ILE A 484 -41.14 8.49 -27.18
CA ILE A 484 -40.42 7.21 -27.30
C ILE A 484 -39.63 7.24 -28.61
N LYS A 485 -38.32 6.99 -28.53
CA LYS A 485 -37.38 7.07 -29.64
C LYS A 485 -36.48 5.84 -29.68
N VAL A 486 -36.19 5.33 -30.87
CA VAL A 486 -35.21 4.27 -31.10
C VAL A 486 -34.09 4.80 -31.99
N LEU A 487 -32.87 4.73 -31.49
CA LEU A 487 -31.63 4.96 -32.24
C LEU A 487 -31.06 3.63 -32.71
N GLY A 488 -30.32 3.62 -33.81
CA GLY A 488 -29.52 2.48 -34.25
C GLY A 488 -28.47 2.90 -35.27
N ASP A 489 -27.57 1.97 -35.60
CA ASP A 489 -26.48 2.20 -36.53
C ASP A 489 -26.83 1.64 -37.91
N ILE A 490 -26.54 2.41 -38.97
CA ILE A 490 -26.65 2.00 -40.37
C ILE A 490 -25.27 1.53 -40.82
N ILE A 491 -25.04 0.22 -40.73
CA ILE A 491 -23.74 -0.43 -40.94
C ILE A 491 -23.51 -0.70 -42.43
N ALA A 492 -24.48 -1.32 -43.09
CA ALA A 492 -24.41 -1.70 -44.50
C ALA A 492 -25.75 -1.46 -45.22
N GLY A 493 -25.96 -2.10 -46.37
CA GLY A 493 -27.24 -2.05 -47.08
C GLY A 493 -27.40 -0.89 -48.07
N SER A 494 -26.31 -0.41 -48.68
CA SER A 494 -26.37 0.58 -49.78
C SER A 494 -27.45 0.23 -50.82
N SER A 495 -28.25 1.22 -51.22
CA SER A 495 -29.41 1.10 -52.12
C SER A 495 -30.61 0.31 -51.57
N ARG A 496 -30.55 -0.23 -50.35
CA ARG A 496 -31.67 -0.89 -49.68
C ARG A 496 -32.47 0.10 -48.84
N THR A 497 -33.68 -0.31 -48.47
CA THR A 497 -34.61 0.53 -47.70
C THR A 497 -34.86 -0.04 -46.31
N PHE A 498 -35.07 0.83 -45.34
CA PHE A 498 -35.59 0.44 -44.03
C PHE A 498 -36.66 1.42 -43.54
N SER A 499 -37.56 0.90 -42.71
CA SER A 499 -38.58 1.60 -41.94
C SER A 499 -38.83 0.76 -40.69
N PHE A 500 -39.21 1.38 -39.58
CA PHE A 500 -39.59 0.67 -38.37
C PHE A 500 -41.07 0.91 -38.08
N SER A 501 -41.74 -0.14 -37.61
CA SER A 501 -43.18 -0.13 -37.40
C SER A 501 -43.54 -0.80 -36.09
N LEU A 502 -44.27 -0.08 -35.23
CA LEU A 502 -45.02 -0.68 -34.15
C LEU A 502 -46.30 -1.28 -34.75
N ARG A 503 -46.36 -2.62 -34.87
CA ARG A 503 -47.34 -3.28 -35.76
C ARG A 503 -48.71 -3.46 -35.14
N GLN A 504 -48.75 -3.85 -33.87
CA GLN A 504 -49.98 -4.23 -33.17
C GLN A 504 -49.96 -3.69 -31.73
N ALA A 505 -51.14 -3.57 -31.11
CA ALA A 505 -51.25 -3.12 -29.72
C ALA A 505 -50.44 -4.00 -28.75
N ALA A 506 -50.44 -5.32 -29.02
CA ALA A 506 -49.71 -6.31 -28.23
C ALA A 506 -48.17 -6.29 -28.40
N ASP A 507 -47.63 -5.42 -29.26
CA ASP A 507 -46.18 -5.15 -29.34
C ASP A 507 -45.72 -4.13 -28.28
N VAL A 508 -46.64 -3.56 -27.49
CA VAL A 508 -46.34 -2.73 -26.33
C VAL A 508 -46.94 -3.34 -25.09
N TRP A 509 -46.16 -3.38 -24.02
CA TRP A 509 -46.61 -3.80 -22.71
C TRP A 509 -46.39 -2.67 -21.72
N ALA A 510 -47.47 -2.04 -21.27
CA ALA A 510 -47.46 -1.09 -20.17
C ALA A 510 -48.46 -1.49 -19.08
N THR A 511 -48.12 -1.25 -17.81
CA THR A 511 -48.95 -1.60 -16.65
C THR A 511 -49.35 -0.34 -15.89
N ASP A 512 -50.64 -0.19 -15.56
CA ASP A 512 -51.14 0.85 -14.66
C ASP A 512 -50.49 0.72 -13.28
N THR A 513 -49.90 1.81 -12.78
CA THR A 513 -49.12 1.83 -11.53
C THR A 513 -49.95 1.57 -10.27
N GLU A 514 -51.25 1.86 -10.31
CA GLU A 514 -52.13 1.72 -9.15
C GLU A 514 -52.97 0.44 -9.24
N LEU A 515 -53.45 0.12 -10.45
CA LEU A 515 -54.31 -1.05 -10.66
C LEU A 515 -53.52 -2.33 -10.93
N SER A 516 -52.21 -2.24 -11.20
CA SER A 516 -51.36 -3.37 -11.59
C SER A 516 -51.89 -4.17 -12.80
N ASN A 517 -52.77 -3.54 -13.60
CA ASN A 517 -53.37 -4.12 -14.79
C ASN A 517 -52.70 -3.56 -16.04
N ASN A 518 -52.60 -4.38 -17.08
CA ASN A 518 -51.99 -4.00 -18.34
C ASN A 518 -52.91 -3.10 -19.17
N VAL A 519 -52.36 -2.04 -19.74
CA VAL A 519 -53.11 -1.03 -20.49
C VAL A 519 -53.14 -1.38 -21.97
N LEU A 520 -54.33 -1.39 -22.58
CA LEU A 520 -54.48 -1.57 -24.02
C LEU A 520 -54.06 -0.31 -24.77
N ALA A 521 -53.04 -0.45 -25.63
CA ALA A 521 -52.57 0.65 -26.46
C ALA A 521 -53.62 1.03 -27.52
N THR A 522 -53.84 2.33 -27.71
CA THR A 522 -54.67 2.91 -28.78
C THR A 522 -53.81 3.71 -29.74
N ALA A 523 -54.40 4.10 -30.87
CA ALA A 523 -53.75 5.00 -31.82
C ALA A 523 -54.68 6.16 -32.17
N ASN A 524 -54.25 7.38 -31.86
CA ASN A 524 -54.98 8.63 -32.11
C ASN A 524 -56.43 8.57 -31.60
N GLY A 525 -56.62 8.09 -30.36
CA GLY A 525 -57.92 7.97 -29.69
C GLY A 525 -58.84 6.88 -30.23
N SER A 526 -58.35 5.99 -31.11
CA SER A 526 -59.12 4.91 -31.75
C SER A 526 -58.48 3.54 -31.52
N THR A 527 -59.12 2.46 -32.00
CA THR A 527 -58.50 1.13 -32.05
C THR A 527 -57.10 1.21 -32.67
N PHE A 528 -56.14 0.52 -32.05
CA PHE A 528 -54.74 0.59 -32.47
C PHE A 528 -54.56 0.29 -33.96
N SER A 529 -53.76 1.11 -34.63
CA SER A 529 -53.29 0.90 -35.99
C SER A 529 -51.78 1.16 -36.05
N ALA A 530 -51.08 0.45 -36.93
CA ALA A 530 -49.62 0.45 -36.94
C ALA A 530 -48.99 1.85 -37.02
N ARG A 531 -47.95 2.09 -36.22
CA ARG A 531 -47.21 3.36 -36.19
C ARG A 531 -45.85 3.17 -36.87
N THR A 532 -45.73 3.69 -38.09
CA THR A 532 -44.61 3.36 -39.00
C THR A 532 -43.85 4.61 -39.42
N SER A 533 -42.52 4.59 -39.34
CA SER A 533 -41.69 5.68 -39.87
C SER A 533 -41.67 5.67 -41.40
N THR A 534 -41.31 6.79 -42.03
CA THR A 534 -41.14 6.82 -43.49
C THR A 534 -40.03 5.85 -43.91
N SER A 535 -40.22 5.16 -45.03
CA SER A 535 -39.19 4.30 -45.60
C SER A 535 -38.05 5.13 -46.18
N ALA A 536 -36.83 4.90 -45.69
CA ALA A 536 -35.62 5.58 -46.12
C ALA A 536 -34.72 4.63 -46.93
N THR A 537 -34.19 5.11 -48.05
CA THR A 537 -33.14 4.44 -48.84
C THR A 537 -31.75 4.80 -48.31
N ILE A 538 -30.91 3.79 -48.11
CA ILE A 538 -29.52 3.98 -47.69
C ILE A 538 -28.69 4.40 -48.92
N ASN A 539 -28.02 5.55 -48.85
CA ASN A 539 -27.16 6.05 -49.92
C ASN A 539 -25.91 5.17 -50.14
N SER A 540 -25.20 5.38 -51.25
CA SER A 540 -23.97 4.64 -51.58
C SER A 540 -22.88 4.82 -50.53
N GLY A 541 -22.05 3.80 -50.32
CA GLY A 541 -21.05 3.81 -49.27
C GLY A 541 -19.89 4.80 -49.43
N SER A 542 -19.19 5.03 -48.31
CA SER A 542 -18.02 5.89 -48.21
C SER A 542 -16.86 5.17 -47.51
N LEU A 543 -15.65 5.70 -47.67
CA LEU A 543 -14.43 5.19 -47.06
C LEU A 543 -13.69 6.34 -46.37
N THR A 544 -13.23 6.13 -45.14
CA THR A 544 -12.44 7.13 -44.40
C THR A 544 -11.05 6.61 -44.08
N PHE A 545 -10.06 7.50 -44.17
CA PHE A 545 -8.70 7.29 -43.70
C PHE A 545 -8.40 8.31 -42.61
N THR A 546 -7.98 7.86 -41.45
CA THR A 546 -7.57 8.73 -40.34
C THR A 546 -6.27 8.23 -39.76
N LYS A 547 -5.34 9.11 -39.39
CA LYS A 547 -4.11 8.70 -38.70
C LYS A 547 -4.48 7.92 -37.43
N ALA A 548 -3.90 6.73 -37.26
CA ALA A 548 -4.13 5.92 -36.08
C ALA A 548 -3.43 6.55 -34.87
N THR A 549 -4.01 6.38 -33.68
CA THR A 549 -3.44 6.91 -32.43
C THR A 549 -2.09 6.27 -32.08
N ASN A 550 -1.84 5.05 -32.57
CA ASN A 550 -0.59 4.30 -32.40
C ASN A 550 0.39 4.46 -33.58
N SER A 551 0.20 5.47 -34.44
CA SER A 551 1.20 5.81 -35.47
C SER A 551 2.54 6.16 -34.79
N PRO A 552 3.69 5.67 -35.29
CA PRO A 552 5.00 5.93 -34.68
C PRO A 552 5.29 7.43 -34.60
N SER A 553 6.09 7.85 -33.62
CA SER A 553 6.51 9.24 -33.39
C SER A 553 7.87 9.28 -32.73
N GLY A 554 8.61 10.38 -32.87
CA GLY A 554 9.92 10.55 -32.23
C GLY A 554 11.06 10.03 -33.10
N ASN A 555 12.10 9.49 -32.46
CA ASN A 555 13.32 9.13 -33.19
C ASN A 555 13.19 7.81 -33.96
N THR A 556 13.76 7.79 -35.17
CA THR A 556 14.04 6.57 -35.93
C THR A 556 15.55 6.41 -36.13
N VAL A 557 16.04 5.18 -36.14
CA VAL A 557 17.47 4.89 -36.29
C VAL A 557 17.89 5.12 -37.75
N ASN A 558 19.01 5.83 -37.96
CA ASN A 558 19.59 6.00 -39.29
C ASN A 558 19.94 4.64 -39.92
N ALA A 559 19.74 4.50 -41.24
CA ALA A 559 19.99 3.28 -42.01
C ALA A 559 19.20 2.03 -41.55
N ALA A 560 18.17 2.20 -40.71
CA ALA A 560 17.33 1.08 -40.29
C ALA A 560 16.44 0.58 -41.44
N SER A 561 16.26 -0.74 -41.54
CA SER A 561 15.44 -1.38 -42.56
C SER A 561 13.99 -1.62 -42.10
N GLY A 562 13.04 -1.50 -43.02
CA GLY A 562 11.63 -1.87 -42.80
C GLY A 562 10.94 -1.10 -41.67
N VAL A 563 11.35 0.14 -41.44
CA VAL A 563 10.81 1.03 -40.41
C VAL A 563 9.36 1.37 -40.75
N VAL A 564 8.48 1.27 -39.76
CA VAL A 564 7.11 1.78 -39.88
C VAL A 564 7.15 3.30 -39.85
N LEU A 565 6.64 3.94 -40.91
CA LEU A 565 6.64 5.39 -41.03
C LEU A 565 5.32 6.01 -40.57
N ALA A 566 4.19 5.35 -40.84
CA ALA A 566 2.87 5.79 -40.38
C ALA A 566 1.86 4.64 -40.30
N ARG A 567 0.85 4.82 -39.43
CA ARG A 567 -0.34 3.95 -39.34
C ARG A 567 -1.62 4.76 -39.55
N TYR A 568 -2.55 4.21 -40.29
CA TYR A 568 -3.84 4.82 -40.60
C TYR A 568 -4.98 3.83 -40.34
N GLU A 569 -6.06 4.29 -39.70
CA GLU A 569 -7.33 3.59 -39.62
C GLU A 569 -8.11 3.78 -40.91
N VAL A 570 -8.62 2.67 -41.45
CA VAL A 570 -9.46 2.63 -42.64
C VAL A 570 -10.81 2.04 -42.29
N LYS A 571 -11.90 2.77 -42.57
CA LYS A 571 -13.29 2.35 -42.26
C LYS A 571 -14.19 2.55 -43.46
N ALA A 572 -14.92 1.51 -43.83
CA ALA A 572 -15.96 1.56 -44.84
C ALA A 572 -17.33 1.74 -44.18
N PHE A 573 -18.23 2.45 -44.84
CA PHE A 573 -19.61 2.66 -44.41
C PHE A 573 -20.57 2.28 -45.54
N GLY A 574 -21.69 1.63 -45.22
CA GLY A 574 -22.77 1.32 -46.16
C GLY A 574 -22.56 0.13 -47.09
N GLU A 575 -21.35 -0.11 -47.58
CA GLU A 575 -21.01 -1.26 -48.42
C GLU A 575 -19.51 -1.58 -48.39
N ALA A 576 -19.15 -2.81 -48.77
CA ALA A 576 -17.75 -3.18 -48.89
C ALA A 576 -17.06 -2.37 -50.00
N MET A 577 -15.89 -1.84 -49.66
CA MET A 577 -15.09 -0.96 -50.51
C MET A 577 -13.81 -1.67 -50.92
N LYS A 578 -13.60 -1.86 -52.21
CA LYS A 578 -12.36 -2.44 -52.76
C LYS A 578 -11.42 -1.31 -53.17
N ILE A 579 -10.26 -1.23 -52.53
CA ILE A 579 -9.23 -0.25 -52.84
C ILE A 579 -8.36 -0.82 -53.97
N GLU A 580 -8.38 -0.21 -55.15
CA GLU A 580 -7.59 -0.66 -56.30
C GLU A 580 -6.13 -0.19 -56.19
N ASN A 581 -5.94 1.05 -55.74
CA ASN A 581 -4.62 1.66 -55.54
C ASN A 581 -4.64 2.79 -54.50
N LEU A 582 -3.49 3.08 -53.92
CA LEU A 582 -3.21 4.26 -53.10
C LEU A 582 -1.82 4.81 -53.40
N SER A 583 -1.71 6.14 -53.39
CA SER A 583 -0.45 6.86 -53.52
C SER A 583 0.06 7.31 -52.15
N PHE A 584 1.35 7.11 -51.90
CA PHE A 584 2.04 7.54 -50.69
C PHE A 584 3.23 8.42 -51.03
N ALA A 585 3.55 9.40 -50.19
CA ALA A 585 4.72 10.27 -50.35
C ALA A 585 5.40 10.51 -49.01
N ILE A 586 6.67 10.93 -49.04
CA ILE A 586 7.44 11.36 -47.89
C ILE A 586 7.65 12.87 -47.93
N ASP A 587 7.30 13.53 -46.84
CA ASP A 587 7.68 14.90 -46.58
C ASP A 587 8.91 14.89 -45.68
N GLU A 588 10.00 15.40 -46.22
CA GLU A 588 11.31 15.48 -45.61
C GLU A 588 11.74 16.96 -45.54
N ASP A 589 12.74 17.28 -44.73
CA ASP A 589 13.14 18.66 -44.41
C ASP A 589 14.32 19.21 -45.21
N ASP A 590 15.03 18.36 -45.93
CA ASP A 590 15.84 18.77 -47.07
C ASP A 590 14.91 19.08 -48.26
N THR A 591 15.39 19.80 -49.26
CA THR A 591 14.57 20.14 -50.45
C THR A 591 15.06 19.36 -51.65
N ASP A 592 15.21 18.04 -51.47
CA ASP A 592 15.82 17.18 -52.46
C ASP A 592 14.81 16.71 -53.52
N THR A 593 15.07 17.14 -54.77
CA THR A 593 14.23 16.84 -55.92
C THR A 593 14.37 15.40 -56.46
N THR A 594 15.23 14.57 -55.85
CA THR A 594 15.38 13.14 -56.19
C THR A 594 15.19 12.20 -55.00
N TYR A 595 14.72 12.70 -53.86
CA TYR A 595 14.62 11.94 -52.62
C TYR A 595 13.68 10.73 -52.74
N THR A 596 14.21 9.53 -52.45
CA THR A 596 13.40 8.31 -52.39
C THR A 596 13.85 7.36 -51.29
N LEU A 597 12.96 6.96 -50.39
CA LEU A 597 13.27 5.92 -49.41
C LEU A 597 13.23 4.53 -50.06
N ARG A 598 14.25 3.71 -49.81
CA ARG A 598 14.31 2.34 -50.37
C ARG A 598 13.25 1.43 -49.75
N ASN A 599 12.82 0.42 -50.52
CA ASN A 599 11.98 -0.69 -50.04
C ASN A 599 10.64 -0.27 -49.40
N GLY A 600 10.04 0.82 -49.88
CA GLY A 600 8.68 1.23 -49.55
C GLY A 600 7.65 0.12 -49.78
N ALA A 601 6.87 -0.22 -48.77
CA ALA A 601 5.83 -1.25 -48.83
C ALA A 601 4.62 -0.89 -47.95
N VAL A 602 3.44 -1.34 -48.37
CA VAL A 602 2.17 -1.07 -47.67
C VAL A 602 1.63 -2.38 -47.08
N PHE A 603 1.12 -2.32 -45.86
CA PHE A 603 0.58 -3.46 -45.13
C PHE A 603 -0.85 -3.15 -44.67
N LEU A 604 -1.73 -4.14 -44.73
CA LEU A 604 -3.09 -4.09 -44.18
C LEU A 604 -3.19 -5.17 -43.08
N ASP A 605 -3.38 -4.74 -41.83
CA ASP A 605 -3.32 -5.56 -40.62
C ASP A 605 -2.10 -6.49 -40.55
N GLY A 606 -0.94 -5.94 -40.91
CA GLY A 606 0.34 -6.66 -40.85
C GLY A 606 0.62 -7.57 -42.04
N VAL A 607 -0.29 -7.70 -43.01
CA VAL A 607 -0.05 -8.42 -44.27
C VAL A 607 0.31 -7.43 -45.38
N GLN A 608 1.43 -7.64 -46.07
CA GLN A 608 1.83 -6.77 -47.18
C GLN A 608 0.80 -6.84 -48.30
N ILE A 609 0.37 -5.67 -48.79
CA ILE A 609 -0.50 -5.49 -49.94
C ILE A 609 0.23 -4.68 -51.02
N GLY A 610 0.15 -5.12 -52.27
CA GLY A 610 0.94 -4.56 -53.38
C GLY A 610 2.41 -4.98 -53.35
N SER A 611 3.21 -4.44 -54.28
CA SER A 611 4.65 -4.71 -54.41
C SER A 611 5.49 -3.76 -53.56
N THR A 612 6.74 -4.13 -53.31
CA THR A 612 7.76 -3.21 -52.78
C THR A 612 8.24 -2.28 -53.90
N ALA A 613 8.42 -0.98 -53.60
CA ALA A 613 8.91 0.04 -54.52
C ALA A 613 9.67 1.14 -53.76
N ALA A 614 10.49 1.95 -54.42
CA ALA A 614 11.06 3.15 -53.78
C ALA A 614 9.92 4.14 -53.45
N LEU A 615 9.96 4.74 -52.26
CA LEU A 615 8.93 5.63 -51.74
C LEU A 615 9.37 7.09 -51.94
N ALA A 616 8.74 7.79 -52.88
CA ALA A 616 9.15 9.11 -53.32
C ALA A 616 8.88 10.22 -52.30
N GLY A 617 9.78 11.19 -52.25
CA GLY A 617 9.60 12.48 -51.59
C GLY A 617 8.52 13.32 -52.28
N ILE A 618 7.95 14.30 -51.58
CA ILE A 618 6.92 15.19 -52.14
C ILE A 618 7.47 16.12 -53.23
N ASP A 619 8.76 16.45 -53.16
CA ASP A 619 9.45 17.38 -54.07
C ASP A 619 10.17 16.65 -55.21
N ASP A 620 9.98 15.34 -55.36
CA ASP A 620 10.55 14.55 -56.45
C ASP A 620 10.15 15.12 -57.84
N ALA A 621 11.16 15.42 -58.66
CA ALA A 621 10.99 16.11 -59.95
C ALA A 621 10.29 15.25 -61.02
N THR A 622 10.19 13.93 -60.82
CA THR A 622 9.52 13.01 -61.75
C THR A 622 8.08 12.74 -61.31
N GLN A 623 7.89 12.36 -60.04
CA GLN A 623 6.59 12.09 -59.44
C GLN A 623 6.66 12.18 -57.91
N GLY A 624 6.05 13.21 -57.32
CA GLY A 624 6.01 13.45 -55.86
C GLY A 624 5.16 12.47 -55.03
N TYR A 625 5.09 11.19 -55.44
CA TYR A 625 4.46 10.08 -54.73
C TYR A 625 4.80 8.73 -55.37
N THR A 626 4.66 7.65 -54.62
CA THR A 626 4.68 6.27 -55.11
C THR A 626 3.28 5.67 -55.07
N ASN A 627 2.78 5.21 -56.21
CA ASN A 627 1.47 4.57 -56.32
C ASN A 627 1.57 3.04 -56.19
N TYR A 628 0.84 2.47 -55.22
CA TYR A 628 0.76 1.03 -54.99
C TYR A 628 -0.59 0.51 -55.47
N THR A 629 -0.58 -0.59 -56.22
CA THR A 629 -1.80 -1.29 -56.68
C THR A 629 -2.02 -2.55 -55.86
N PHE A 630 -3.28 -2.83 -55.50
CA PHE A 630 -3.61 -3.90 -54.54
C PHE A 630 -4.41 -5.06 -55.12
N GLY A 631 -4.95 -4.93 -56.33
CA GLY A 631 -5.79 -5.97 -56.94
C GLY A 631 -6.96 -6.33 -56.03
N SER A 632 -7.11 -7.62 -55.68
CA SER A 632 -8.18 -8.09 -54.77
C SER A 632 -7.80 -8.08 -53.28
N SER A 633 -6.60 -7.63 -52.92
CA SER A 633 -6.05 -7.80 -51.57
C SER A 633 -6.52 -6.76 -50.54
N ALA A 634 -7.22 -5.71 -50.96
CA ALA A 634 -7.65 -4.61 -50.10
C ALA A 634 -9.18 -4.37 -50.19
N ILE A 635 -9.97 -5.24 -49.54
CA ILE A 635 -11.41 -5.05 -49.38
C ILE A 635 -11.71 -4.70 -47.92
N ILE A 636 -12.33 -3.54 -47.71
CA ILE A 636 -12.73 -3.04 -46.40
C ILE A 636 -14.24 -3.26 -46.24
N THR A 637 -14.63 -4.10 -45.29
CA THR A 637 -16.04 -4.40 -45.00
C THR A 637 -16.60 -3.40 -43.99
N PRO A 638 -17.84 -2.90 -44.15
CA PRO A 638 -18.44 -2.00 -43.17
C PRO A 638 -18.55 -2.62 -41.79
N GLY A 639 -18.49 -1.76 -40.77
CA GLY A 639 -18.49 -2.19 -39.37
C GLY A 639 -17.15 -2.71 -38.86
N THR A 640 -16.10 -2.74 -39.71
CA THR A 640 -14.73 -3.09 -39.30
C THR A 640 -13.79 -1.90 -39.42
N THR A 641 -12.87 -1.76 -38.46
CA THR A 641 -11.72 -0.85 -38.56
C THR A 641 -10.50 -1.67 -38.93
N ARG A 642 -9.81 -1.29 -40.00
CA ARG A 642 -8.60 -1.96 -40.49
C ARG A 642 -7.40 -1.02 -40.37
N ILE A 643 -6.22 -1.55 -40.10
CA ILE A 643 -4.99 -0.76 -39.94
C ILE A 643 -4.14 -0.86 -41.20
N LEU A 644 -3.93 0.27 -41.85
CA LEU A 644 -3.02 0.43 -42.97
C LEU A 644 -1.69 0.98 -42.46
N GLU A 645 -0.59 0.35 -42.84
CA GLU A 645 0.76 0.70 -42.40
C GLU A 645 1.67 0.88 -43.60
N VAL A 646 2.47 1.95 -43.61
CA VAL A 646 3.50 2.17 -44.63
C VAL A 646 4.87 2.02 -44.00
N ARG A 647 5.74 1.23 -44.63
CA ARG A 647 7.10 0.95 -44.20
C ARG A 647 8.11 1.32 -45.28
N ALA A 648 9.32 1.71 -44.90
CA ALA A 648 10.47 1.82 -45.81
C ALA A 648 11.79 1.64 -45.04
N ASP A 649 12.90 1.52 -45.75
CA ASP A 649 14.22 1.65 -45.15
C ASP A 649 14.56 3.15 -45.01
N ILE A 650 15.19 3.55 -43.91
CA ILE A 650 15.68 4.91 -43.66
C ILE A 650 17.01 5.09 -44.42
N TYR A 651 16.93 5.07 -45.74
CA TYR A 651 18.07 5.11 -46.66
C TYR A 651 17.62 5.65 -48.03
N ASN A 652 18.28 6.71 -48.51
CA ASN A 652 17.97 7.31 -49.83
C ASN A 652 18.46 6.38 -50.97
N SER A 653 17.64 6.21 -52.00
CA SER A 653 17.85 5.25 -53.10
C SER A 653 18.23 5.91 -54.43
N ASP A 654 18.52 7.22 -54.45
CA ASP A 654 18.85 7.99 -55.66
C ASP A 654 20.31 7.82 -56.17
N GLY A 655 21.15 7.13 -55.39
CA GLY A 655 22.55 6.86 -55.71
C GLY A 655 23.52 7.34 -54.62
N THR A 656 23.09 8.29 -53.79
CA THR A 656 23.74 8.71 -52.54
C THR A 656 22.82 8.44 -51.35
N ASN A 657 23.38 8.31 -50.15
CA ASN A 657 22.55 8.24 -48.95
C ASN A 657 22.62 9.57 -48.21
N ASP A 658 21.65 10.42 -48.50
CA ASP A 658 21.58 11.77 -47.95
C ASP A 658 20.82 11.84 -46.62
N VAL A 659 20.29 10.70 -46.14
CA VAL A 659 19.65 10.62 -44.82
C VAL A 659 20.70 10.61 -43.70
N VAL A 660 20.74 11.68 -42.91
CA VAL A 660 21.66 11.90 -41.79
C VAL A 660 20.92 12.13 -40.46
N ALA A 661 21.67 12.18 -39.36
CA ALA A 661 21.08 12.45 -38.06
C ALA A 661 20.51 13.89 -37.98
N ASN A 662 19.33 14.00 -37.38
CA ASN A 662 18.46 15.18 -37.23
C ASN A 662 17.51 15.49 -38.39
N ASP A 663 17.62 14.82 -39.53
CA ASP A 663 16.62 14.93 -40.60
C ASP A 663 15.25 14.48 -40.11
N THR A 664 14.19 14.95 -40.76
CA THR A 664 12.82 14.59 -40.44
C THR A 664 12.11 13.91 -41.59
N ILE A 665 11.27 12.92 -41.28
CA ILE A 665 10.55 12.11 -42.25
C ILE A 665 9.09 12.03 -41.83
N GLN A 666 8.16 12.36 -42.74
CA GLN A 666 6.72 12.29 -42.50
C GLN A 666 6.02 11.62 -43.68
N ALA A 667 5.47 10.42 -43.46
CA ALA A 667 4.68 9.74 -44.48
C ALA A 667 3.28 10.35 -44.64
N ARG A 668 2.80 10.38 -45.89
CA ARG A 668 1.49 10.93 -46.29
C ARG A 668 0.76 9.96 -47.22
N ILE A 669 -0.55 9.81 -47.06
CA ILE A 669 -1.43 9.28 -48.10
C ILE A 669 -1.89 10.46 -48.95
N VAL A 670 -1.62 10.41 -50.26
CA VAL A 670 -2.01 11.46 -51.21
C VAL A 670 -3.46 11.28 -51.63
N VAL A 671 -4.10 12.37 -52.09
CA VAL A 671 -5.50 12.35 -52.57
C VAL A 671 -5.67 11.31 -53.69
N GLY A 672 -6.65 10.43 -53.53
CA GLY A 672 -6.99 9.41 -54.52
C GLY A 672 -7.81 9.96 -55.70
N SER A 673 -7.84 9.23 -56.82
CA SER A 673 -8.70 9.57 -57.96
C SER A 673 -9.33 8.31 -58.55
N SER A 674 -10.66 8.15 -58.41
CA SER A 674 -11.42 6.98 -58.88
C SER A 674 -10.77 5.63 -58.51
N ASN A 675 -10.15 5.57 -57.33
CA ASN A 675 -9.23 4.50 -56.93
C ASN A 675 -9.88 3.45 -56.01
N VAL A 676 -11.14 3.65 -55.62
CA VAL A 676 -11.89 2.70 -54.78
C VAL A 676 -13.21 2.33 -55.46
N GLN A 677 -13.44 1.04 -55.64
CA GLN A 677 -14.69 0.49 -56.16
C GLN A 677 -15.66 0.16 -55.03
N ARG A 678 -16.91 0.58 -55.18
CA ARG A 678 -18.04 0.17 -54.35
C ARG A 678 -18.58 -1.18 -54.81
N LEU A 679 -18.61 -2.19 -53.95
CA LEU A 679 -18.93 -3.57 -54.38
C LEU A 679 -20.44 -3.86 -54.52
N THR A 680 -21.32 -3.04 -53.96
CA THR A 680 -22.78 -3.19 -54.06
C THR A 680 -23.37 -2.20 -55.08
N SER A 681 -23.04 -0.92 -54.98
CA SER A 681 -23.54 0.12 -55.89
C SER A 681 -22.76 0.22 -57.21
N LEU A 682 -21.60 -0.46 -57.31
CA LEU A 682 -20.74 -0.59 -58.50
C LEU A 682 -20.11 0.72 -59.01
N GLY A 683 -20.29 1.84 -58.31
CA GLY A 683 -19.63 3.11 -58.62
C GLY A 683 -18.19 3.17 -58.10
N TYR A 684 -17.41 4.12 -58.63
CA TYR A 684 -16.07 4.45 -58.12
C TYR A 684 -16.10 5.73 -57.28
N GLY A 685 -15.24 5.80 -56.28
CA GLY A 685 -14.99 7.00 -55.49
C GLY A 685 -13.49 7.29 -55.35
N SER A 686 -13.19 8.55 -55.04
CA SER A 686 -11.84 9.06 -54.84
C SER A 686 -11.54 9.15 -53.34
N TYR A 687 -10.66 8.28 -52.83
CA TYR A 687 -10.31 8.24 -51.41
C TYR A 687 -8.79 8.03 -51.18
N PRO A 688 -8.18 8.66 -50.16
CA PRO A 688 -8.77 9.69 -49.33
C PRO A 688 -9.08 10.96 -50.16
N ALA A 689 -10.09 11.72 -49.75
CA ALA A 689 -10.52 12.93 -50.45
C ALA A 689 -9.61 14.14 -50.17
N ALA A 690 -8.73 14.03 -49.17
CA ALA A 690 -7.71 14.99 -48.78
C ALA A 690 -6.44 14.23 -48.37
N ILE A 691 -5.29 14.91 -48.34
CA ILE A 691 -4.04 14.32 -47.85
C ILE A 691 -4.22 13.88 -46.39
N VAL A 692 -3.74 12.69 -46.05
CA VAL A 692 -3.74 12.17 -44.67
C VAL A 692 -2.31 11.99 -44.22
N THR A 693 -1.91 12.79 -43.24
CA THR A 693 -0.52 12.87 -42.77
C THR A 693 -0.29 12.00 -41.54
N GLY A 694 0.87 11.32 -41.49
CA GLY A 694 1.39 10.61 -40.33
C GLY A 694 1.94 11.54 -39.24
N ASN A 695 2.75 11.00 -38.32
CA ASN A 695 3.58 11.86 -37.47
C ASN A 695 4.92 12.10 -38.16
N THR A 696 5.60 13.16 -37.75
CA THR A 696 7.01 13.38 -38.10
C THR A 696 7.90 12.47 -37.25
N LEU A 697 8.84 11.79 -37.90
CA LEU A 697 9.92 11.01 -37.29
C LEU A 697 11.24 11.77 -37.45
N THR A 698 12.11 11.76 -36.45
CA THR A 698 13.44 12.39 -36.52
C THR A 698 14.51 11.30 -36.64
N VAL A 699 15.37 11.38 -37.64
CA VAL A 699 16.47 10.43 -37.82
C VAL A 699 17.53 10.68 -36.74
N ALA A 700 18.02 9.62 -36.10
CA ALA A 700 19.03 9.73 -35.05
C ALA A 700 20.01 8.55 -35.08
N THR A 701 21.19 8.76 -34.51
CA THR A 701 22.27 7.78 -34.36
C THR A 701 22.53 7.51 -32.88
N GLY A 702 22.90 6.28 -32.52
CA GLY A 702 23.33 5.90 -31.17
C GLY A 702 24.53 6.69 -30.64
N ALA A 703 24.53 7.00 -29.35
CA ALA A 703 25.65 7.61 -28.64
C ALA A 703 25.75 7.12 -27.19
N LEU A 704 26.98 7.13 -26.64
CA LEU A 704 27.23 6.86 -25.22
C LEU A 704 27.59 8.15 -24.48
N THR A 705 27.00 8.32 -23.30
CA THR A 705 27.40 9.35 -22.33
C THR A 705 28.12 8.69 -21.17
N VAL A 706 29.24 9.26 -20.75
CA VAL A 706 30.01 8.79 -19.59
C VAL A 706 29.92 9.86 -18.50
N ALA A 707 29.84 9.45 -17.24
CA ALA A 707 29.81 10.35 -16.09
C ALA A 707 30.51 9.74 -14.87
N LYS A 708 31.11 10.59 -14.02
CA LYS A 708 31.61 10.21 -12.69
C LYS A 708 30.44 9.70 -11.83
N ASP A 709 30.62 8.58 -11.15
CA ASP A 709 29.64 8.09 -10.17
C ASP A 709 29.83 8.80 -8.83
N THR A 710 28.99 9.79 -8.53
CA THR A 710 29.06 10.57 -7.29
C THR A 710 28.67 9.78 -6.03
N SER A 711 28.15 8.56 -6.16
CA SER A 711 27.91 7.68 -5.00
C SER A 711 29.22 7.11 -4.43
N TYR A 712 30.29 7.09 -5.24
CA TYR A 712 31.64 6.86 -4.77
C TYR A 712 32.31 8.22 -4.55
N ALA A 713 32.45 8.61 -3.29
CA ALA A 713 33.05 9.89 -2.90
C ALA A 713 34.58 9.86 -3.01
N ASN A 714 35.17 11.05 -3.04
CA ASN A 714 36.61 11.19 -2.81
C ASN A 714 36.96 10.61 -1.43
N ASN A 715 38.09 9.92 -1.31
CA ASN A 715 38.39 9.15 -0.11
C ASN A 715 39.87 9.23 0.27
N THR A 716 40.16 9.23 1.57
CA THR A 716 41.51 9.09 2.12
C THR A 716 41.67 7.68 2.67
N THR A 717 42.72 6.99 2.26
CA THR A 717 43.04 5.62 2.70
C THR A 717 44.49 5.52 3.14
N THR A 718 44.77 4.57 4.02
CA THR A 718 46.15 4.17 4.30
C THR A 718 46.68 3.24 3.21
N VAL A 719 48.00 3.13 3.09
CA VAL A 719 48.71 2.31 2.11
C VAL A 719 49.68 1.35 2.82
N PRO A 720 50.00 0.18 2.24
CA PRO A 720 49.53 -0.35 0.95
C PRO A 720 48.10 -0.89 0.98
N LYS A 721 47.44 -0.94 -0.17
CA LYS A 721 46.14 -1.62 -0.37
C LYS A 721 46.18 -2.52 -1.59
N SER A 722 45.59 -3.71 -1.49
CA SER A 722 45.38 -4.58 -2.65
C SER A 722 43.94 -4.48 -3.15
N SER A 723 43.77 -4.53 -4.47
CA SER A 723 42.47 -4.46 -5.17
C SER A 723 41.60 -3.29 -4.69
N TYR A 724 42.22 -2.12 -4.54
CA TYR A 724 41.55 -0.90 -4.13
C TYR A 724 40.81 -0.28 -5.31
N LEU A 725 39.57 0.15 -5.09
CA LEU A 725 38.79 0.88 -6.09
C LEU A 725 39.38 2.29 -6.20
N VAL A 726 39.91 2.66 -7.36
CA VAL A 726 40.54 3.96 -7.61
C VAL A 726 39.66 4.90 -8.47
N GLY A 727 38.54 4.41 -8.96
CA GLY A 727 37.58 5.21 -9.71
C GLY A 727 36.29 4.47 -10.04
N ARG A 728 35.18 5.20 -10.12
CA ARG A 728 33.86 4.68 -10.48
C ARG A 728 33.10 5.65 -11.38
N TYR A 729 32.54 5.10 -12.46
CA TYR A 729 31.88 5.82 -13.54
C TYR A 729 30.60 5.12 -13.97
N ASN A 730 29.73 5.84 -14.67
CA ASN A 730 28.53 5.33 -15.31
C ASN A 730 28.58 5.62 -16.81
N ILE A 731 28.31 4.60 -17.63
CA ILE A 731 28.16 4.70 -19.08
C ILE A 731 26.67 4.50 -19.40
N GLN A 732 26.06 5.43 -20.12
CA GLN A 732 24.67 5.35 -20.53
C GLN A 732 24.55 5.40 -22.05
N ALA A 733 23.79 4.46 -22.62
CA ALA A 733 23.38 4.51 -24.03
C ALA A 733 22.15 5.39 -24.21
N ASN A 734 22.08 6.11 -25.32
CA ASN A 734 20.88 6.89 -25.65
C ASN A 734 19.65 5.98 -25.86
N THR A 735 18.45 6.57 -25.88
CA THR A 735 17.19 5.82 -26.02
C THR A 735 16.88 5.40 -27.47
N THR A 736 17.67 5.87 -28.44
CA THR A 736 17.45 5.60 -29.86
C THR A 736 18.03 4.24 -30.26
N GLU A 737 19.27 3.96 -29.86
CA GLU A 737 20.03 2.80 -30.31
C GLU A 737 21.03 2.36 -29.23
N GLY A 738 21.24 1.05 -29.09
CA GLY A 738 22.29 0.53 -28.21
C GLY A 738 23.68 0.71 -28.79
N ALA A 739 24.69 0.34 -28.01
CA ALA A 739 26.07 0.30 -28.47
C ALA A 739 26.82 -0.89 -27.88
N ASN A 740 27.90 -1.26 -28.55
CA ASN A 740 28.85 -2.24 -28.10
C ASN A 740 30.13 -1.52 -27.70
N ILE A 741 30.49 -1.58 -26.42
CA ILE A 741 31.73 -1.01 -25.90
C ILE A 741 32.88 -1.87 -26.41
N THR A 742 33.82 -1.25 -27.13
CA THR A 742 34.96 -1.91 -27.77
C THR A 742 36.26 -1.67 -27.02
N SER A 743 36.37 -0.54 -26.31
CA SER A 743 37.52 -0.26 -25.44
C SER A 743 37.16 0.68 -24.29
N VAL A 744 37.92 0.58 -23.20
CA VAL A 744 38.00 1.60 -22.15
C VAL A 744 39.46 1.94 -21.95
N VAL A 745 39.81 3.22 -22.06
CA VAL A 745 41.14 3.75 -21.74
C VAL A 745 41.04 4.40 -20.36
N VAL A 746 41.96 4.04 -19.46
CA VAL A 746 42.08 4.63 -18.13
C VAL A 746 43.37 5.45 -18.08
N ASP A 747 43.24 6.73 -17.74
CA ASP A 747 44.37 7.65 -17.53
C ASP A 747 44.39 8.11 -16.07
N PHE A 748 45.55 8.56 -15.59
CA PHE A 748 45.73 9.12 -14.26
C PHE A 748 46.29 10.54 -14.41
N ASP A 749 45.56 11.53 -13.88
CA ASP A 749 45.93 12.94 -14.02
C ASP A 749 47.12 13.27 -13.11
N THR A 750 48.12 13.99 -13.65
CA THR A 750 49.26 14.46 -12.87
C THR A 750 48.87 15.74 -12.13
N VAL A 751 48.52 15.64 -10.85
CA VAL A 751 48.36 16.79 -9.96
C VAL A 751 49.69 17.15 -9.27
N ALA A 752 49.80 18.34 -8.67
CA ALA A 752 50.95 18.65 -7.80
C ALA A 752 50.84 17.82 -6.52
N ASP A 753 51.92 17.17 -6.06
CA ASP A 753 51.88 16.21 -4.94
C ASP A 753 51.02 14.96 -5.24
N ALA A 754 51.15 14.45 -6.47
CA ALA A 754 50.38 13.30 -6.94
C ALA A 754 51.07 11.98 -6.64
N PHE A 755 50.27 10.93 -6.44
CA PHE A 755 50.76 9.58 -6.69
C PHE A 755 51.21 9.48 -8.16
N ASP A 756 52.41 8.98 -8.39
CA ASP A 756 52.86 8.60 -9.71
C ASP A 756 52.26 7.23 -10.01
N ALA A 757 51.30 7.14 -10.93
CA ALA A 757 50.61 5.88 -11.19
C ALA A 757 51.57 4.78 -11.65
N SER A 758 52.69 5.13 -12.28
CA SER A 758 53.70 4.17 -12.73
C SER A 758 54.57 3.58 -11.62
N ASP A 759 54.76 4.32 -10.53
CA ASP A 759 55.55 3.89 -9.35
C ASP A 759 54.65 3.38 -8.20
N ASP A 760 53.46 3.97 -8.03
CA ASP A 760 52.59 3.79 -6.87
C ASP A 760 51.44 2.82 -7.10
N LEU A 761 51.07 2.53 -8.36
CA LEU A 761 50.00 1.60 -8.68
C LEU A 761 50.53 0.34 -9.38
N ASN A 762 50.03 -0.80 -8.96
CA ASN A 762 50.28 -2.10 -9.59
C ASN A 762 48.96 -2.79 -9.91
N ASN A 763 48.97 -3.76 -10.82
CA ASN A 763 47.81 -4.63 -11.06
C ASN A 763 46.50 -3.88 -11.36
N LEU A 764 46.47 -3.01 -12.38
CA LEU A 764 45.27 -2.25 -12.80
C LEU A 764 44.30 -3.12 -13.61
N TRP A 765 43.01 -3.07 -13.27
CA TRP A 765 41.95 -3.75 -13.98
C TRP A 765 40.60 -3.04 -13.81
N LEU A 766 39.59 -3.44 -14.61
CA LEU A 766 38.27 -2.84 -14.52
C LEU A 766 37.14 -3.86 -14.59
N LYS A 767 36.00 -3.50 -14.01
CA LYS A 767 34.70 -4.17 -14.20
C LYS A 767 33.75 -3.27 -14.97
N ILE A 768 33.02 -3.82 -15.92
CA ILE A 768 31.90 -3.17 -16.61
C ILE A 768 30.63 -3.97 -16.32
N GLY A 769 29.61 -3.33 -15.74
CA GLY A 769 28.36 -4.01 -15.39
C GLY A 769 28.55 -5.21 -14.44
N GLY A 770 29.58 -5.15 -13.58
CA GLY A 770 29.95 -6.20 -12.64
C GLY A 770 30.87 -7.29 -13.20
N GLN A 771 31.17 -7.30 -14.50
CA GLN A 771 32.06 -8.29 -15.13
C GLN A 771 33.46 -7.71 -15.36
N THR A 772 34.50 -8.46 -14.98
CA THR A 772 35.89 -8.10 -15.27
C THR A 772 36.18 -8.14 -16.78
N VAL A 773 36.89 -7.15 -17.31
CA VAL A 773 37.08 -6.95 -18.76
C VAL A 773 38.56 -6.98 -19.18
N GLY A 774 38.86 -7.64 -20.31
CA GLY A 774 40.15 -7.65 -21.01
C GLY A 774 40.77 -9.05 -21.21
N ALA A 775 41.40 -9.31 -22.36
CA ALA A 775 42.20 -10.52 -22.58
C ALA A 775 43.49 -10.45 -21.73
N GLY A 776 43.44 -11.00 -20.52
CA GLY A 776 44.54 -10.94 -19.54
C GLY A 776 44.18 -10.37 -18.18
N GLY A 777 42.97 -9.80 -18.01
CA GLY A 777 42.32 -9.49 -16.73
C GLY A 777 42.95 -8.42 -15.82
N VAL A 778 44.28 -8.24 -15.85
CA VAL A 778 45.05 -7.34 -14.97
C VAL A 778 46.28 -6.85 -15.72
N LYS A 779 46.52 -5.54 -15.73
CA LYS A 779 47.79 -4.94 -16.17
C LYS A 779 48.74 -4.86 -14.97
N SER A 780 49.79 -5.68 -14.96
CA SER A 780 50.73 -5.73 -13.83
C SER A 780 51.49 -4.43 -13.62
N SER A 781 51.83 -3.73 -14.71
CA SER A 781 52.42 -2.38 -14.70
C SER A 781 51.38 -1.36 -15.13
N VAL A 782 51.28 -0.26 -14.38
CA VAL A 782 50.40 0.86 -14.69
C VAL A 782 51.22 1.98 -15.33
N THR A 783 50.64 2.69 -16.29
CA THR A 783 51.25 3.89 -16.88
C THR A 783 50.40 5.11 -16.51
N ASP A 784 50.98 6.30 -16.51
CA ASP A 784 50.23 7.53 -16.18
C ASP A 784 49.12 7.82 -17.19
N SER A 785 49.32 7.41 -18.44
CA SER A 785 48.32 7.56 -19.50
C SER A 785 48.26 6.34 -20.42
N ALA A 786 47.16 6.25 -21.16
CA ALA A 786 46.83 5.28 -22.19
C ALA A 786 46.70 3.81 -21.72
N ASN A 787 46.22 3.55 -20.50
CA ASN A 787 45.94 2.17 -20.06
C ASN A 787 44.69 1.62 -20.78
N THR A 788 44.89 1.06 -21.98
CA THR A 788 43.78 0.59 -22.82
C THR A 788 43.36 -0.84 -22.50
N PHE A 789 42.05 -1.06 -22.33
CA PHE A 789 41.39 -2.35 -22.15
C PHE A 789 40.42 -2.60 -23.30
N SER A 790 40.71 -3.58 -24.15
CA SER A 790 39.78 -4.01 -25.22
C SER A 790 38.66 -4.88 -24.65
N THR A 791 37.44 -4.66 -25.14
CA THR A 791 36.24 -5.35 -24.66
C THR A 791 35.20 -5.53 -25.77
N ASN A 792 34.11 -6.22 -25.44
CA ASN A 792 32.98 -6.46 -26.33
C ASN A 792 31.71 -6.55 -25.49
N VAL A 793 31.40 -5.45 -24.78
CA VAL A 793 30.27 -5.39 -23.84
C VAL A 793 29.13 -4.62 -24.49
N ASN A 794 28.01 -5.30 -24.73
CA ASN A 794 26.82 -4.68 -25.28
C ASN A 794 26.04 -3.91 -24.19
N ILE A 795 25.62 -2.69 -24.52
CA ILE A 795 24.73 -1.85 -23.73
C ILE A 795 23.48 -1.55 -24.57
N ALA A 796 22.31 -1.94 -24.08
CA ALA A 796 21.04 -1.73 -24.77
C ALA A 796 20.64 -0.25 -24.75
N ALA A 797 19.78 0.18 -25.68
CA ALA A 797 19.26 1.55 -25.72
C ALA A 797 18.63 1.93 -24.36
N GLY A 798 18.98 3.10 -23.84
CA GLY A 798 18.53 3.63 -22.55
C GLY A 798 19.13 2.95 -21.30
N GLN A 799 19.99 1.93 -21.46
CA GLN A 799 20.64 1.25 -20.34
C GLN A 799 21.82 2.06 -19.79
N THR A 800 22.08 1.91 -18.49
CA THR A 800 23.29 2.40 -17.82
C THR A 800 24.11 1.22 -17.27
N LEU A 801 25.42 1.24 -17.46
CA LEU A 801 26.38 0.29 -16.88
C LEU A 801 27.40 1.03 -16.02
N SER A 802 27.75 0.47 -14.87
CA SER A 802 28.85 1.00 -14.05
C SER A 802 30.21 0.50 -14.55
N VAL A 803 31.20 1.36 -14.50
CA VAL A 803 32.62 1.02 -14.67
C VAL A 803 33.34 1.25 -13.35
N GLU A 804 34.01 0.21 -12.86
CA GLU A 804 34.80 0.24 -11.63
C GLU A 804 36.26 -0.03 -11.98
N VAL A 805 37.16 0.87 -11.59
CA VAL A 805 38.60 0.79 -11.86
C VAL A 805 39.31 0.40 -10.58
N TYR A 806 40.05 -0.71 -10.60
CA TYR A 806 40.75 -1.27 -9.44
C TYR A 806 42.25 -1.33 -9.69
N ALA A 807 43.04 -1.07 -8.65
CA ALA A 807 44.50 -1.24 -8.64
C ALA A 807 45.00 -1.63 -7.24
N ASP A 808 46.21 -2.18 -7.15
CA ASP A 808 46.97 -2.26 -5.92
C ASP A 808 47.71 -0.95 -5.70
N VAL A 809 47.57 -0.33 -4.53
CA VAL A 809 48.27 0.89 -4.11
C VAL A 809 49.49 0.49 -3.28
N ALA A 810 50.69 0.85 -3.75
CA ALA A 810 51.96 0.50 -3.13
C ALA A 810 52.19 1.25 -1.80
N SER A 811 53.14 0.77 -0.98
CA SER A 811 53.51 1.44 0.27
C SER A 811 54.32 2.72 0.06
N GLY A 812 54.91 2.90 -1.14
CA GLY A 812 55.66 4.10 -1.53
C GLY A 812 54.78 5.28 -1.95
N ALA A 813 53.47 5.02 -2.05
CA ALA A 813 52.43 5.98 -2.42
C ALA A 813 52.19 7.07 -1.33
N THR A 814 53.07 7.13 -0.33
CA THR A 814 53.25 8.28 0.55
C THR A 814 54.73 8.57 0.55
N ASP A 815 55.15 9.76 0.13
CA ASP A 815 56.58 10.10 0.03
C ASP A 815 57.29 10.29 1.40
N GLY A 816 56.50 10.28 2.50
CA GLY A 816 56.99 10.37 3.87
C GLY A 816 57.38 11.78 4.31
N ASP A 817 57.08 12.82 3.51
CA ASP A 817 57.37 14.22 3.83
C ASP A 817 56.34 14.86 4.79
N GLY A 818 55.19 14.20 4.98
CA GLY A 818 54.11 14.61 5.86
C GLY A 818 52.90 15.25 5.16
N THR A 819 52.91 15.42 3.83
CA THR A 819 51.73 15.69 3.01
C THR A 819 51.12 14.37 2.51
N ALA A 820 49.89 14.45 1.99
CA ALA A 820 49.12 13.29 1.58
C ALA A 820 49.01 13.29 0.05
N ASP A 821 49.56 12.27 -0.60
CA ASP A 821 49.58 12.17 -2.06
C ASP A 821 48.17 11.89 -2.61
N THR A 822 47.86 12.45 -3.78
CA THR A 822 46.52 12.33 -4.39
C THR A 822 46.54 11.79 -5.82
N GLY A 823 45.50 11.03 -6.18
CA GLY A 823 45.41 10.31 -7.45
C GLY A 823 44.01 10.41 -8.00
N ILE A 824 43.92 10.71 -9.29
CA ILE A 824 42.65 10.92 -9.98
C ILE A 824 42.68 10.11 -11.26
N SER A 825 41.82 9.10 -11.36
CA SER A 825 41.61 8.40 -12.62
C SER A 825 40.70 9.22 -13.54
N SER A 826 40.85 9.05 -14.85
CA SER A 826 39.87 9.43 -15.87
C SER A 826 39.63 8.26 -16.83
N ILE A 827 38.49 8.25 -17.52
CA ILE A 827 38.21 7.24 -18.55
C ILE A 827 37.74 7.83 -19.87
N THR A 828 38.14 7.17 -20.96
CA THR A 828 37.61 7.37 -22.32
C THR A 828 37.08 6.04 -22.85
N VAL A 829 35.88 6.05 -23.46
CA VAL A 829 35.17 4.82 -23.88
C VAL A 829 35.02 4.76 -25.40
N GLY A 830 35.61 3.76 -26.04
CA GLY A 830 35.37 3.43 -27.45
C GLY A 830 34.17 2.50 -27.61
N TYR A 831 33.33 2.77 -28.61
CA TYR A 831 32.14 1.97 -28.88
C TYR A 831 31.74 1.95 -30.36
N THR A 832 30.88 0.98 -30.71
CA THR A 832 30.22 0.88 -32.01
C THR A 832 28.72 0.75 -31.80
N THR A 833 27.88 1.54 -32.47
CA THR A 833 26.42 1.43 -32.33
C THR A 833 25.91 0.10 -32.89
N THR A 834 24.86 -0.49 -32.30
CA THR A 834 24.42 -1.87 -32.60
C THR A 834 23.19 -2.01 -33.49
N GLY A 835 22.60 -0.90 -33.92
CA GLY A 835 21.51 -0.82 -34.89
C GLY A 835 21.99 -0.46 -36.30
N GLY A 836 21.11 0.13 -37.11
CA GLY A 836 21.34 0.40 -38.54
C GLY A 836 22.54 1.31 -38.82
N SER A 837 22.87 2.24 -37.92
CA SER A 837 23.92 3.24 -38.12
C SER A 837 25.33 2.63 -38.10
N SER A 838 25.57 1.55 -37.33
CA SER A 838 26.84 0.81 -37.23
C SER A 838 28.10 1.70 -37.06
N THR A 839 27.97 2.84 -36.36
CA THR A 839 28.99 3.89 -36.30
C THR A 839 29.99 3.62 -35.18
N SER A 840 31.30 3.70 -35.45
CA SER A 840 32.37 3.51 -34.47
C SER A 840 32.98 4.86 -34.05
N THR A 841 33.00 5.15 -32.75
CA THR A 841 33.52 6.41 -32.21
C THR A 841 33.95 6.27 -30.73
N THR A 842 34.40 7.36 -30.12
CA THR A 842 34.77 7.46 -28.69
C THR A 842 33.93 8.51 -27.98
N ALA A 843 33.50 8.22 -26.76
CA ALA A 843 32.91 9.21 -25.86
C ALA A 843 33.98 10.20 -25.36
N SER A 844 33.54 11.38 -24.90
CA SER A 844 34.43 12.35 -24.25
C SER A 844 35.05 11.78 -22.98
N GLU A 845 36.28 12.19 -22.67
CA GLU A 845 36.98 11.83 -21.44
C GLU A 845 36.24 12.37 -20.20
N VAL A 846 36.23 11.57 -19.12
CA VAL A 846 35.58 11.93 -17.85
C VAL A 846 36.53 11.68 -16.68
N THR A 847 36.78 12.73 -15.89
CA THR A 847 37.55 12.68 -14.64
C THR A 847 36.74 12.07 -13.48
N GLY A 848 37.39 11.20 -12.70
CA GLY A 848 36.79 10.41 -11.62
C GLY A 848 36.97 10.99 -10.22
N GLN A 849 37.09 10.09 -9.23
CA GLN A 849 37.26 10.41 -7.81
C GLN A 849 38.71 10.74 -7.49
N THR A 850 38.90 11.61 -6.50
CA THR A 850 40.20 11.86 -5.87
C THR A 850 40.41 10.83 -4.76
N ILE A 851 41.44 10.01 -4.90
CA ILE A 851 41.93 9.12 -3.86
C ILE A 851 43.13 9.79 -3.21
N THR A 852 43.23 9.75 -1.89
CA THR A 852 44.34 10.33 -1.12
C THR A 852 44.99 9.23 -0.28
N ALA A 853 46.32 9.08 -0.33
CA ALA A 853 47.02 8.25 0.63
C ALA A 853 47.38 9.09 1.84
N GLY A 854 46.83 8.73 2.98
CA GLY A 854 47.10 9.39 4.24
C GLY A 854 47.34 8.39 5.36
N THR A 855 47.38 8.88 6.58
CA THR A 855 47.55 8.06 7.79
C THR A 855 46.22 7.83 8.52
N GLY A 856 46.14 6.72 9.24
CA GLY A 856 45.07 6.45 10.19
C GLY A 856 45.29 7.20 11.51
N THR A 857 44.20 7.49 12.24
CA THR A 857 44.29 8.06 13.59
C THR A 857 43.48 7.26 14.60
N PHE A 858 44.01 7.13 15.81
CA PHE A 858 43.34 6.50 16.96
C PHE A 858 43.29 7.49 18.13
N THR A 859 42.10 7.72 18.70
CA THR A 859 41.93 8.67 19.82
C THR A 859 41.06 8.09 20.93
N THR A 860 41.32 8.50 22.18
CA THR A 860 40.58 8.09 23.38
C THR A 860 39.86 9.27 24.03
N ALA A 861 38.74 9.00 24.71
CA ALA A 861 38.01 10.00 25.51
C ALA A 861 37.20 9.32 26.64
N LEU A 862 36.81 10.10 27.66
CA LEU A 862 35.72 9.68 28.54
C LEU A 862 34.41 9.72 27.75
N ASP A 863 33.62 8.66 27.82
CA ASP A 863 32.32 8.61 27.17
C ASP A 863 31.24 9.27 28.02
N GLY A 864 30.28 9.94 27.37
CA GLY A 864 29.17 10.63 28.04
C GLY A 864 28.21 9.69 28.79
N SER A 865 28.24 8.38 28.50
CA SER A 865 27.48 7.38 29.26
C SER A 865 28.14 6.97 30.59
N SER A 866 29.32 7.50 30.92
CA SER A 866 29.96 7.29 32.22
C SER A 866 29.04 7.76 33.36
N PRO A 867 28.94 7.00 34.47
CA PRO A 867 28.12 7.43 35.61
C PRO A 867 28.52 8.81 36.13
N LEU A 868 27.54 9.64 36.50
CA LEU A 868 27.77 10.94 37.14
C LEU A 868 28.40 10.78 38.54
N ASN A 869 28.92 11.88 39.10
CA ASN A 869 29.45 11.94 40.47
C ASN A 869 28.43 11.35 41.46
N ARG A 870 28.84 10.35 42.24
CA ARG A 870 27.94 9.61 43.14
C ARG A 870 28.65 8.97 44.32
N ILE A 871 27.86 8.58 45.31
CA ILE A 871 28.29 7.69 46.40
C ILE A 871 27.84 6.26 46.14
N VAL A 872 28.59 5.27 46.64
CA VAL A 872 28.26 3.84 46.54
C VAL A 872 28.63 3.11 47.83
N ALA A 873 27.88 2.07 48.18
CA ALA A 873 28.29 1.13 49.23
C ALA A 873 29.41 0.21 48.73
N GLY A 874 30.28 -0.24 49.62
CA GLY A 874 31.31 -1.23 49.35
C GLY A 874 30.77 -2.65 49.19
N ASN A 875 31.67 -3.63 49.05
CA ASN A 875 31.34 -5.05 48.90
C ASN A 875 30.33 -5.37 47.76
N GLN A 876 30.44 -4.66 46.64
CA GLN A 876 29.62 -4.87 45.45
C GLN A 876 30.38 -4.45 44.18
N GLU A 877 29.96 -4.96 43.03
CA GLU A 877 30.45 -4.49 41.73
C GLU A 877 29.73 -3.19 41.34
N VAL A 878 30.49 -2.18 40.93
CA VAL A 878 29.95 -0.91 40.45
C VAL A 878 30.59 -0.51 39.13
N THR A 879 29.85 0.16 38.26
CA THR A 879 30.45 0.80 37.07
C THR A 879 31.18 2.08 37.51
N ALA A 880 32.45 2.24 37.15
CA ALA A 880 33.21 3.44 37.51
C ALA A 880 33.33 4.43 36.36
N ALA A 881 33.60 3.95 35.15
CA ALA A 881 33.75 4.80 33.97
C ALA A 881 33.44 4.04 32.67
N VAL A 882 33.12 4.77 31.61
CA VAL A 882 33.03 4.26 30.24
C VAL A 882 33.98 5.07 29.36
N TYR A 883 34.86 4.41 28.62
CA TYR A 883 35.84 5.08 27.75
C TYR A 883 35.52 4.83 26.29
N LYS A 884 35.63 5.88 25.47
CA LYS A 884 35.41 5.85 24.02
C LYS A 884 36.75 5.81 23.28
N PHE A 885 36.84 4.95 22.28
CA PHE A 885 37.97 4.77 21.38
C PHE A 885 37.51 5.03 19.95
N THR A 886 38.18 5.92 19.22
CA THR A 886 37.78 6.36 17.88
C THR A 886 38.89 6.06 16.89
N ALA A 887 38.53 5.43 15.77
CA ALA A 887 39.44 5.12 14.67
C ALA A 887 39.01 5.87 13.40
N SER A 888 39.96 6.46 12.68
CA SER A 888 39.72 7.14 11.39
C SER A 888 40.71 6.66 10.33
N ASN A 889 40.24 6.55 9.08
CA ASN A 889 40.94 6.05 7.88
C ASN A 889 41.45 4.60 7.95
N GLU A 890 41.62 4.02 9.14
CA GLU A 890 42.10 2.66 9.35
C GLU A 890 41.47 1.98 10.57
N THR A 891 41.39 0.65 10.55
CA THR A 891 40.92 -0.18 11.67
C THR A 891 42.07 -0.44 12.65
N TYR A 892 41.81 -0.26 13.94
CA TYR A 892 42.76 -0.56 15.01
C TYR A 892 42.25 -1.69 15.91
N THR A 893 43.17 -2.41 16.56
CA THR A 893 42.84 -3.44 17.54
C THR A 893 43.47 -3.12 18.88
N ILE A 894 42.67 -2.88 19.92
CA ILE A 894 43.15 -2.65 21.29
C ILE A 894 43.66 -3.96 21.87
N LYS A 895 44.89 -3.92 22.39
CA LYS A 895 45.65 -5.04 22.97
C LYS A 895 45.74 -4.96 24.48
N GLU A 896 45.86 -3.75 25.02
CA GLU A 896 45.97 -3.52 26.46
C GLU A 896 45.24 -2.23 26.85
N ILE A 897 44.63 -2.23 28.04
CA ILE A 897 44.04 -1.04 28.67
C ILE A 897 44.56 -0.96 30.10
N GLN A 898 45.10 0.19 30.48
CA GLN A 898 45.49 0.49 31.85
C GLN A 898 44.57 1.56 32.42
N VAL A 899 44.07 1.32 33.63
CA VAL A 899 43.32 2.31 34.41
C VAL A 899 44.01 2.60 35.72
N LYS A 900 43.77 3.79 36.29
CA LYS A 900 44.38 4.22 37.56
C LYS A 900 43.43 4.97 38.48
N VAL A 901 43.82 5.04 39.76
CA VAL A 901 43.20 5.87 40.80
C VAL A 901 44.22 6.86 41.35
N GLY A 902 43.75 7.93 42.00
CA GLY A 902 44.59 9.06 42.40
C GLY A 902 45.66 8.77 43.46
N SER A 903 45.56 7.68 44.24
CA SER A 903 46.55 7.33 45.26
C SER A 903 46.47 5.85 45.70
N ALA A 904 47.55 5.35 46.30
CA ALA A 904 47.61 3.99 46.85
C ALA A 904 46.63 3.77 48.02
N ALA A 905 46.21 4.82 48.72
CA ALA A 905 45.22 4.70 49.78
C ALA A 905 43.82 4.35 49.22
N ILE A 906 43.49 4.87 48.04
CA ILE A 906 42.20 4.65 47.38
C ILE A 906 42.06 3.20 46.89
N SER A 907 43.13 2.55 46.45
CA SER A 907 43.02 1.14 46.01
C SER A 907 42.64 0.19 47.14
N SER A 908 42.76 0.58 48.41
CA SER A 908 42.27 -0.22 49.55
C SER A 908 40.76 -0.49 49.50
N VAL A 909 39.96 0.37 48.86
CA VAL A 909 38.51 0.17 48.70
C VAL A 909 38.15 -0.64 47.45
N ILE A 910 39.13 -1.05 46.65
CA ILE A 910 38.94 -1.76 45.38
C ILE A 910 39.62 -3.14 45.45
N SER A 911 38.89 -4.18 45.04
CA SER A 911 39.42 -5.54 44.88
C SER A 911 40.04 -5.72 43.50
N THR A 912 39.24 -5.52 42.44
CA THR A 912 39.65 -5.71 41.05
C THR A 912 38.93 -4.75 40.11
N VAL A 913 39.53 -4.54 38.93
CA VAL A 913 38.92 -3.91 37.76
C VAL A 913 38.56 -5.00 36.76
N GLN A 914 37.35 -4.93 36.19
CA GLN A 914 36.93 -5.74 35.04
C GLN A 914 36.44 -4.81 33.92
N LEU A 915 36.90 -5.07 32.70
CA LEU A 915 36.44 -4.35 31.50
C LEU A 915 35.32 -5.10 30.80
N TYR A 916 34.41 -4.38 30.17
CA TYR A 916 33.26 -4.92 29.43
C TYR A 916 33.10 -4.26 28.07
N ASP A 917 32.80 -5.07 27.05
CA ASP A 917 32.30 -4.67 25.74
C ASP A 917 30.80 -4.98 25.70
N GLY A 918 29.97 -3.94 25.86
CA GLY A 918 28.55 -4.11 26.18
C GLY A 918 28.34 -4.86 27.50
N ALA A 919 27.65 -6.00 27.45
CA ALA A 919 27.45 -6.87 28.62
C ALA A 919 28.53 -7.95 28.78
N THR A 920 29.45 -8.09 27.83
CA THR A 920 30.45 -9.17 27.80
C THR A 920 31.74 -8.73 28.48
N PRO A 921 32.25 -9.44 29.50
CA PRO A 921 33.55 -9.12 30.08
C PRO A 921 34.67 -9.39 29.06
N ILE A 922 35.64 -8.47 28.99
CA ILE A 922 36.82 -8.56 28.15
C ILE A 922 38.09 -8.51 29.00
N GLY A 923 39.02 -9.43 28.76
CA GLY A 923 40.16 -9.66 29.66
C GLY A 923 39.74 -10.27 31.01
N ALA A 924 40.73 -10.69 31.80
CA ALA A 924 40.49 -11.17 33.16
C ALA A 924 40.33 -10.01 34.16
N PRO A 925 39.65 -10.19 35.31
CA PRO A 925 39.65 -9.19 36.37
C PRO A 925 41.08 -8.98 36.90
N VAL A 926 41.51 -7.73 37.04
CA VAL A 926 42.87 -7.38 37.47
C VAL A 926 42.85 -6.56 38.75
N ALA A 927 43.63 -6.97 39.74
CA ALA A 927 43.87 -6.16 40.94
C ALA A 927 44.88 -5.05 40.65
N PHE A 928 44.84 -3.96 41.42
CA PHE A 928 45.82 -2.89 41.32
C PHE A 928 47.24 -3.42 41.61
N SER A 929 48.23 -2.97 40.82
CA SER A 929 49.62 -3.45 40.89
C SER A 929 50.23 -3.26 42.28
N GLN A 930 50.81 -4.32 42.85
CA GLN A 930 51.43 -4.28 44.19
C GLN A 930 52.64 -3.34 44.31
N SER A 931 53.25 -2.93 43.19
CA SER A 931 54.43 -2.04 43.21
C SER A 931 54.08 -0.56 43.31
N SER A 932 52.90 -0.15 42.82
CA SER A 932 52.45 1.25 42.83
C SER A 932 51.11 1.47 43.56
N ASN A 933 50.33 0.41 43.76
CA ASN A 933 48.96 0.39 44.29
C ASN A 933 48.01 1.42 43.66
N THR A 934 48.29 1.87 42.43
CA THR A 934 47.55 2.97 41.78
C THR A 934 47.05 2.67 40.38
N ALA A 935 47.59 1.64 39.70
CA ALA A 935 47.12 1.25 38.36
C ALA A 935 46.82 -0.24 38.23
N ALA A 936 45.89 -0.59 37.34
CA ALA A 936 45.54 -1.95 36.94
C ALA A 936 45.64 -2.08 35.41
N LEU A 937 46.48 -3.00 34.93
CA LEU A 937 46.73 -3.24 33.50
C LEU A 937 46.01 -4.51 33.05
N VAL A 938 45.06 -4.38 32.12
CA VAL A 938 44.37 -5.50 31.49
C VAL A 938 45.03 -5.80 30.15
N THR A 939 45.58 -7.00 29.99
CA THR A 939 46.31 -7.44 28.79
C THR A 939 45.55 -8.53 28.03
N GLY A 940 46.07 -8.91 26.86
CA GLY A 940 45.50 -9.99 26.04
C GLY A 940 44.17 -9.63 25.38
N LEU A 941 43.90 -8.33 25.21
CA LEU A 941 42.68 -7.86 24.55
C LEU A 941 42.79 -8.05 23.03
N ASN A 942 41.64 -8.25 22.40
CA ASN A 942 41.51 -8.31 20.94
C ASN A 942 40.27 -7.52 20.51
N VAL A 943 40.21 -6.26 20.90
CA VAL A 943 39.04 -5.40 20.70
C VAL A 943 39.23 -4.58 19.43
N VAL A 944 38.50 -4.94 18.37
CA VAL A 944 38.55 -4.21 17.09
C VAL A 944 37.75 -2.91 17.19
N VAL A 945 38.37 -1.81 16.75
CA VAL A 945 37.76 -0.51 16.49
C VAL A 945 37.82 -0.27 14.98
N PRO A 946 36.74 -0.53 14.23
CA PRO A 946 36.72 -0.39 12.78
C PRO A 946 37.07 1.03 12.29
N ALA A 947 37.66 1.14 11.10
CA ALA A 947 37.92 2.43 10.46
C ALA A 947 36.67 3.31 10.42
N ASN A 948 36.85 4.61 10.70
CA ASN A 948 35.79 5.62 10.70
C ASN A 948 34.64 5.30 11.68
N SER A 949 34.97 4.70 12.83
CA SER A 949 33.99 4.32 13.85
C SER A 949 34.51 4.54 15.28
N THR A 950 33.60 4.38 16.24
CA THR A 950 33.91 4.46 17.68
C THR A 950 33.50 3.20 18.41
N LYS A 951 34.21 2.86 19.47
CA LYS A 951 33.88 1.77 20.39
C LYS A 951 33.97 2.22 21.83
N THR A 952 33.07 1.75 22.70
CA THR A 952 33.04 2.09 24.12
C THR A 952 33.35 0.87 24.97
N ILE A 953 34.25 1.01 25.94
CA ILE A 953 34.57 -0.03 26.93
C ILE A 953 34.16 0.46 28.32
N THR A 954 33.39 -0.35 29.03
CA THR A 954 32.95 -0.06 30.40
C THR A 954 33.94 -0.65 31.40
N ALA A 955 34.44 0.17 32.32
CA ALA A 955 35.28 -0.26 33.42
C ALA A 955 34.46 -0.34 34.72
N LYS A 956 34.40 -1.55 35.28
CA LYS A 956 33.74 -1.83 36.56
C LYS A 956 34.76 -2.13 37.65
N LEU A 957 34.42 -1.73 38.87
CA LEU A 957 35.19 -1.99 40.07
C LEU A 957 34.44 -2.98 40.96
N MET A 958 35.11 -4.04 41.37
CA MET A 958 34.66 -4.84 42.51
C MET A 958 35.16 -4.15 43.78
N LEU A 959 34.27 -3.59 44.59
CA LEU A 959 34.65 -2.87 45.81
C LEU A 959 34.85 -3.82 47.00
N ASN A 960 35.84 -3.51 47.84
CA ASN A 960 36.09 -4.24 49.09
C ASN A 960 35.05 -3.87 50.17
N THR A 961 35.01 -4.64 51.26
CA THR A 961 34.32 -4.27 52.49
C THR A 961 34.96 -3.02 53.10
N ILE A 962 34.16 -2.15 53.71
CA ILE A 962 34.60 -0.88 54.31
C ILE A 962 34.41 -0.95 55.83
N GLY A 963 35.36 -0.42 56.59
CA GLY A 963 35.32 -0.37 58.06
C GLY A 963 36.68 -0.66 58.71
N THR A 964 36.68 -0.96 60.00
CA THR A 964 37.91 -1.22 60.76
C THR A 964 38.65 -2.46 60.28
N SER A 965 39.95 -2.31 60.02
CA SER A 965 40.80 -3.33 59.39
C SER A 965 40.39 -3.70 57.95
N ALA A 966 39.60 -2.86 57.29
CA ALA A 966 39.17 -2.99 55.89
C ALA A 966 39.41 -1.67 55.12
N GLY A 967 38.70 -1.46 54.00
CA GLY A 967 38.81 -0.22 53.21
C GLY A 967 38.35 1.02 54.00
N THR A 968 38.93 2.18 53.67
CA THR A 968 38.60 3.46 54.32
C THR A 968 37.34 4.08 53.70
N SER A 969 36.35 4.39 54.52
CA SER A 969 35.12 5.08 54.06
C SER A 969 35.44 6.46 53.49
N GLN A 970 34.55 6.99 52.65
CA GLN A 970 34.66 8.30 51.99
C GLN A 970 35.83 8.41 50.99
N SER A 971 36.38 7.27 50.55
CA SER A 971 37.44 7.26 49.53
C SER A 971 36.87 7.50 48.14
N ASN A 972 37.39 8.49 47.42
CA ASN A 972 37.01 8.75 46.02
C ASN A 972 37.75 7.79 45.08
N ALA A 973 37.05 6.75 44.62
CA ALA A 973 37.51 5.73 43.67
C ALA A 973 37.30 6.14 42.20
N ALA A 974 37.33 7.44 41.88
CA ALA A 974 37.32 7.92 40.50
C ALA A 974 38.41 7.21 39.69
N LEU A 975 37.97 6.53 38.63
CA LEU A 975 38.83 5.72 37.77
C LEU A 975 39.20 6.51 36.54
N SER A 976 40.49 6.63 36.24
CA SER A 976 40.99 7.27 35.02
C SER A 976 41.53 6.23 34.04
N LEU A 977 41.30 6.42 32.74
CA LEU A 977 42.07 5.71 31.70
C LEU A 977 43.48 6.30 31.74
N ASP A 978 44.48 5.46 31.92
CA ASP A 978 45.89 5.83 31.99
C ASP A 978 46.57 5.61 30.64
N SER A 979 46.31 4.45 30.02
CA SER A 979 46.78 4.18 28.67
C SER A 979 45.95 3.14 27.93
N ALA A 980 46.04 3.17 26.60
CA ALA A 980 45.53 2.13 25.72
C ALA A 980 46.57 1.78 24.66
N LYS A 981 46.97 0.50 24.61
CA LYS A 981 47.86 -0.03 23.59
C LYS A 981 47.05 -0.65 22.47
N TYR A 982 47.32 -0.27 21.23
CA TYR A 982 46.57 -0.70 20.06
C TYR A 982 47.50 -1.04 18.90
N ALA A 983 47.09 -1.98 18.07
CA ALA A 983 47.76 -2.34 16.83
C ALA A 983 47.00 -1.74 15.63
N ASP A 984 47.71 -1.19 14.66
CA ASP A 984 47.15 -0.84 13.35
C ASP A 984 46.87 -2.11 12.49
N SER A 985 46.40 -1.93 11.27
CA SER A 985 46.08 -3.04 10.35
C SER A 985 47.32 -3.80 9.85
N GLN A 986 48.52 -3.21 10.01
CA GLN A 986 49.81 -3.86 9.71
C GLN A 986 50.41 -4.56 10.94
N GLY A 987 49.77 -4.43 12.11
CA GLY A 987 50.22 -5.04 13.36
C GLY A 987 51.24 -4.19 14.13
N VAL A 988 51.48 -2.94 13.74
CA VAL A 988 52.36 -2.02 14.48
C VAL A 988 51.63 -1.57 15.74
N GLU A 989 52.22 -1.85 16.90
CA GLU A 989 51.64 -1.50 18.19
C GLU A 989 52.10 -0.12 18.66
N THR A 990 51.13 0.76 18.96
CA THR A 990 51.35 2.09 19.55
C THR A 990 50.56 2.21 20.85
N THR A 991 51.02 3.05 21.77
CA THR A 991 50.33 3.34 23.04
C THR A 991 49.86 4.79 23.07
N ASP A 992 48.55 5.00 23.26
CA ASP A 992 48.03 6.30 23.72
C ASP A 992 48.16 6.35 25.25
N GLY A 993 49.07 7.18 25.75
CA GLY A 993 49.32 7.38 27.18
C GLY A 993 48.63 8.60 27.77
N THR A 994 47.55 9.09 27.13
CA THR A 994 46.86 10.29 27.58
C THR A 994 45.79 9.95 28.63
N ASP A 995 45.89 10.59 29.80
CA ASP A 995 44.92 10.42 30.88
C ASP A 995 43.51 10.89 30.49
N ARG A 996 42.50 10.05 30.73
CA ARG A 996 41.07 10.42 30.67
C ARG A 996 40.44 10.19 32.04
N ALA A 997 40.25 11.27 32.80
CA ALA A 997 39.67 11.21 34.14
C ALA A 997 38.20 10.77 34.08
N GLY A 998 37.82 9.82 34.93
CA GLY A 998 36.41 9.49 35.21
C GLY A 998 35.80 10.42 36.25
N ASN A 999 34.50 10.26 36.45
CA ASN A 999 33.72 11.02 37.43
C ASN A 999 33.95 10.54 38.87
N GLU A 1000 33.57 11.35 39.85
CA GLU A 1000 33.76 11.06 41.27
C GLU A 1000 32.93 9.85 41.73
N LEU A 1001 33.54 8.96 42.51
CA LEU A 1001 32.91 7.75 43.03
C LEU A 1001 33.31 7.54 44.50
N TYR A 1002 32.55 8.09 45.44
CA TYR A 1002 32.87 7.96 46.86
C TYR A 1002 32.34 6.65 47.43
N VAL A 1003 33.21 5.88 48.08
CA VAL A 1003 32.88 4.55 48.61
C VAL A 1003 32.67 4.59 50.11
N PHE A 1004 31.52 4.09 50.57
CA PHE A 1004 31.11 4.02 51.98
C PHE A 1004 30.78 2.58 52.40
N LYS A 1005 30.68 2.32 53.70
CA LYS A 1005 30.21 1.02 54.22
C LYS A 1005 28.73 0.79 53.91
N THR A 1006 27.89 1.78 54.15
CA THR A 1006 26.48 1.84 53.79
C THR A 1006 26.17 3.25 53.31
N ILE A 1007 25.10 3.43 52.54
CA ILE A 1007 24.69 4.74 52.03
C ILE A 1007 23.21 5.01 52.34
N PRO A 1008 22.82 6.27 52.54
CA PRO A 1008 21.41 6.65 52.58
C PRO A 1008 20.82 6.74 51.18
N THR A 1009 19.55 6.37 51.08
CA THR A 1009 18.67 6.72 49.97
C THR A 1009 17.44 7.41 50.54
N LEU A 1010 17.13 8.60 50.06
CA LEU A 1010 15.95 9.34 50.50
C LEU A 1010 14.81 9.26 49.48
N ALA A 1011 13.60 9.51 49.96
CA ALA A 1011 12.45 9.77 49.09
C ALA A 1011 11.46 10.67 49.80
N GLN A 1012 10.91 11.65 49.08
CA GLN A 1012 9.81 12.47 49.57
C GLN A 1012 8.57 11.60 49.75
N VAL A 1013 7.77 11.90 50.76
CA VAL A 1013 6.44 11.31 50.94
C VAL A 1013 5.45 12.44 50.83
N ASP A 1014 4.80 12.53 49.69
CA ASP A 1014 3.83 13.59 49.42
C ASP A 1014 2.74 13.62 50.49
N LEU A 1015 2.48 14.81 51.00
CA LEU A 1015 1.37 15.06 51.91
C LEU A 1015 0.14 15.49 51.11
N ALA A 1016 -1.05 15.13 51.60
CA ALA A 1016 -2.29 15.62 51.02
C ALA A 1016 -2.46 17.10 51.40
N ASN A 1017 -1.91 18.00 50.59
CA ASN A 1017 -1.87 19.43 50.88
C ASN A 1017 -3.27 20.05 50.77
N GLY A 1018 -3.96 20.16 51.91
CA GLY A 1018 -5.16 20.97 52.05
C GLY A 1018 -4.84 22.42 52.39
N THR A 1019 -5.85 23.29 52.36
CA THR A 1019 -5.72 24.67 52.85
C THR A 1019 -5.24 24.67 54.30
N LEU A 1020 -4.17 25.41 54.58
CA LEU A 1020 -3.61 25.54 55.93
C LEU A 1020 -4.67 26.15 56.87
N VAL A 1021 -4.87 25.58 58.07
CA VAL A 1021 -5.85 26.11 59.04
C VAL A 1021 -5.11 26.60 60.28
N ASN A 1022 -5.29 27.89 60.62
CA ASN A 1022 -4.60 28.46 61.79
C ASN A 1022 -5.08 27.78 63.08
N GLY A 1023 -4.14 27.48 63.97
CA GLY A 1023 -4.39 26.79 65.24
C GLY A 1023 -4.61 25.28 65.12
N GLN A 1024 -4.44 24.68 63.93
CA GLN A 1024 -4.50 23.22 63.73
C GLN A 1024 -3.11 22.64 63.45
N ALA A 1025 -2.76 21.58 64.18
CA ALA A 1025 -1.51 20.85 63.95
C ALA A 1025 -1.60 20.07 62.63
N THR A 1026 -0.65 20.30 61.74
CA THR A 1026 -0.62 19.76 60.37
C THR A 1026 0.76 19.17 60.09
N ASP A 1027 0.82 17.98 59.46
CA ASP A 1027 2.09 17.48 58.93
C ASP A 1027 2.52 18.42 57.81
N ILE A 1028 3.70 19.03 57.94
CA ILE A 1028 4.16 20.07 57.01
C ILE A 1028 5.29 19.58 56.08
N TYR A 1029 6.00 18.52 56.46
CA TYR A 1029 7.00 17.88 55.61
C TYR A 1029 7.19 16.41 55.98
N LYS A 1030 7.36 15.53 54.99
CA LYS A 1030 7.51 14.09 55.22
C LYS A 1030 8.43 13.44 54.20
N PHE A 1031 9.34 12.59 54.67
CA PHE A 1031 10.31 11.90 53.83
C PHE A 1031 10.68 10.55 54.44
N THR A 1032 11.31 9.70 53.64
CA THR A 1032 11.90 8.44 54.09
C THR A 1032 13.40 8.47 53.95
N VAL A 1033 14.08 7.73 54.82
CA VAL A 1033 15.52 7.44 54.72
C VAL A 1033 15.67 5.93 54.75
N SER A 1034 16.34 5.37 53.75
CA SER A 1034 16.65 3.94 53.64
C SER A 1034 18.15 3.72 53.74
N ALA A 1035 18.56 2.68 54.47
CA ALA A 1035 19.97 2.25 54.53
C ALA A 1035 20.20 1.10 53.55
N SER A 1036 21.36 1.07 52.90
CA SER A 1036 21.72 -0.06 52.03
C SER A 1036 21.91 -1.35 52.84
N ALA A 1037 21.85 -2.51 52.17
CA ALA A 1037 21.93 -3.82 52.84
C ALA A 1037 23.28 -4.09 53.53
N GLN A 1038 24.31 -3.30 53.22
CA GLN A 1038 25.68 -3.48 53.71
C GLN A 1038 25.88 -3.03 55.17
N GLY A 1039 24.98 -2.23 55.74
CA GLY A 1039 25.09 -1.79 57.13
C GLY A 1039 24.00 -0.81 57.55
N ALA A 1040 23.84 -0.65 58.88
CA ALA A 1040 22.93 0.35 59.45
C ALA A 1040 23.52 1.76 59.32
N LEU A 1041 22.64 2.74 59.12
CA LEU A 1041 22.96 4.15 58.98
C LEU A 1041 22.64 4.89 60.29
N ALA A 1042 23.49 5.85 60.67
CA ALA A 1042 23.20 6.80 61.75
C ALA A 1042 22.93 8.20 61.19
N LEU A 1043 21.98 8.93 61.77
CA LEU A 1043 21.58 10.30 61.41
C LEU A 1043 21.80 11.24 62.60
N LYS A 1044 22.35 12.43 62.35
CA LYS A 1044 22.63 13.42 63.40
C LYS A 1044 21.98 14.78 63.19
N GLN A 1045 21.85 15.23 61.94
CA GLN A 1045 21.29 16.55 61.64
C GLN A 1045 20.58 16.55 60.29
N ILE A 1046 19.43 17.22 60.24
CA ILE A 1046 18.66 17.49 59.04
C ILE A 1046 18.33 18.98 59.04
N LYS A 1047 18.69 19.67 57.96
CA LYS A 1047 18.34 21.04 57.69
C LYS A 1047 17.25 21.07 56.62
N LEU A 1048 16.13 21.69 56.92
CA LEU A 1048 15.06 21.95 55.97
C LEU A 1048 15.04 23.45 55.70
N PRO A 1049 15.50 23.92 54.53
CA PRO A 1049 15.28 25.32 54.17
C PRO A 1049 13.78 25.62 54.11
N VAL A 1050 13.42 26.82 54.55
CA VAL A 1050 12.04 27.29 54.63
C VAL A 1050 11.90 28.50 53.71
N THR A 1051 10.81 28.58 52.94
CA THR A 1051 10.49 29.73 52.10
C THR A 1051 9.09 30.22 52.39
N TRP A 1052 8.93 31.53 52.47
CA TRP A 1052 7.66 32.18 52.82
C TRP A 1052 7.16 33.06 51.67
N SER A 1053 5.85 33.26 51.60
CA SER A 1053 5.22 34.28 50.77
C SER A 1053 4.06 34.90 51.54
N ASP A 1054 4.11 36.21 51.77
CA ASP A 1054 3.05 37.03 52.34
C ASP A 1054 2.33 37.77 51.21
N GLY A 1055 1.03 37.49 51.05
CA GLY A 1055 0.25 37.78 49.83
C GLY A 1055 -0.02 39.25 49.52
N GLY A 1056 0.14 40.17 50.47
CA GLY A 1056 -0.15 41.58 50.20
C GLY A 1056 -0.43 42.50 51.40
N THR A 1057 -0.76 41.98 52.57
CA THR A 1057 -0.79 42.77 53.83
C THR A 1057 0.19 42.21 54.83
N ALA A 1058 1.05 43.05 55.42
CA ALA A 1058 2.01 42.64 56.45
C ALA A 1058 1.33 41.92 57.62
N ASP A 1059 1.17 40.61 57.46
CA ASP A 1059 0.77 39.68 58.50
C ASP A 1059 2.04 39.23 59.22
N THR A 1060 1.90 38.38 60.24
CA THR A 1060 3.06 37.80 60.93
C THR A 1060 2.85 36.31 60.86
N LEU A 1061 3.38 35.70 59.81
CA LEU A 1061 3.23 34.27 59.58
C LEU A 1061 4.16 33.51 60.51
N GLU A 1062 3.61 32.49 61.17
CA GLU A 1062 4.38 31.67 62.10
C GLU A 1062 3.89 30.23 62.05
N VAL A 1063 4.82 29.28 62.08
CA VAL A 1063 4.51 27.87 62.32
C VAL A 1063 5.07 27.50 63.68
N GLU A 1064 4.21 27.39 64.68
CA GLU A 1064 4.56 27.11 66.07
C GLU A 1064 4.38 25.63 66.44
N SER A 1065 4.85 25.26 67.63
CA SER A 1065 4.67 23.94 68.24
C SER A 1065 5.16 22.80 67.33
N LEU A 1066 6.34 22.97 66.72
CA LEU A 1066 6.90 21.95 65.84
C LEU A 1066 7.22 20.66 66.60
N LYS A 1067 6.95 19.54 65.93
CA LYS A 1067 7.18 18.18 66.42
C LYS A 1067 7.81 17.32 65.33
N PHE A 1068 8.65 16.39 65.76
CA PHE A 1068 9.30 15.43 64.87
C PHE A 1068 8.86 14.01 65.17
N TYR A 1069 8.46 13.28 64.14
CA TYR A 1069 7.97 11.92 64.24
C TYR A 1069 8.88 10.96 63.48
N GLU A 1070 9.11 9.79 64.06
CA GLU A 1070 9.78 8.65 63.44
C GLU A 1070 8.81 7.47 63.38
N ASN A 1071 8.51 7.00 62.16
CA ASN A 1071 7.54 5.93 61.90
C ASN A 1071 6.18 6.16 62.61
N GLY A 1072 5.76 7.43 62.72
CA GLY A 1072 4.51 7.85 63.37
C GLY A 1072 4.58 8.00 64.89
N VAL A 1073 5.75 7.80 65.52
CA VAL A 1073 5.99 8.02 66.95
C VAL A 1073 6.60 9.41 67.15
N ASP A 1074 6.04 10.23 68.05
CA ASP A 1074 6.60 11.54 68.42
C ASP A 1074 7.94 11.34 69.15
N ILE A 1075 9.03 11.79 68.52
CA ILE A 1075 10.40 11.71 69.04
C ILE A 1075 10.98 13.10 69.34
N THR A 1076 10.13 14.12 69.48
CA THR A 1076 10.57 15.51 69.71
C THR A 1076 11.52 15.61 70.92
N ALA A 1077 11.29 14.83 71.98
CA ALA A 1077 12.18 14.79 73.15
C ALA A 1077 13.61 14.23 72.90
N ASN A 1078 13.83 13.57 71.75
CA ASN A 1078 15.14 13.00 71.37
C ASN A 1078 15.95 13.95 70.47
N VAL A 1079 15.30 15.01 69.96
CA VAL A 1079 15.90 16.00 69.06
C VAL A 1079 15.82 17.39 69.67
N VAL A 1080 16.53 18.33 69.05
CA VAL A 1080 16.37 19.77 69.21
C VAL A 1080 15.96 20.32 67.85
N MET A 1081 14.79 20.96 67.80
CA MET A 1081 14.28 21.69 66.64
C MET A 1081 14.44 23.20 66.85
N GLN A 1082 15.16 23.86 65.95
CA GLN A 1082 15.50 25.28 66.05
C GLN A 1082 15.65 25.96 64.68
N ASP A 1083 15.57 27.29 64.66
CA ASP A 1083 15.90 28.11 63.49
C ASP A 1083 17.43 28.21 63.25
N GLU A 1084 17.86 28.96 62.24
CA GLU A 1084 19.29 29.19 61.95
C GLU A 1084 20.06 30.01 63.00
N ASP A 1085 19.35 30.78 63.83
CA ASP A 1085 19.91 31.59 64.91
C ASP A 1085 20.02 30.82 66.24
N GLY A 1086 19.45 29.61 66.30
CA GLY A 1086 19.47 28.71 67.45
C GLY A 1086 18.32 28.91 68.43
N ASN A 1087 17.24 29.59 68.01
CA ASN A 1087 16.03 29.69 68.81
C ASN A 1087 15.18 28.43 68.66
N SER A 1088 14.65 27.91 69.77
CA SER A 1088 13.78 26.73 69.74
C SER A 1088 12.43 27.03 69.11
N VAL A 1089 11.95 26.14 68.24
CA VAL A 1089 10.67 26.26 67.51
C VAL A 1089 9.58 25.28 68.00
N GLU A 1090 9.82 24.61 69.12
CA GLU A 1090 9.00 23.49 69.63
C GLU A 1090 7.79 23.93 70.47
N SER A 1091 7.70 25.22 70.82
CA SER A 1091 6.64 25.77 71.70
C SER A 1091 5.82 26.85 70.99
N THR A 1092 5.33 27.87 71.70
CA THR A 1092 4.59 29.00 71.12
C THR A 1092 5.49 30.05 70.44
N SER A 1093 6.80 29.81 70.40
CA SER A 1093 7.73 30.55 69.54
C SER A 1093 8.15 29.56 68.48
N GLY A 1094 7.67 29.78 67.26
CA GLY A 1094 7.81 28.91 66.10
C GLY A 1094 8.79 29.44 65.06
N LEU A 1095 8.71 28.88 63.86
CA LEU A 1095 9.39 29.42 62.68
C LEU A 1095 8.65 30.65 62.17
N LEU A 1096 9.36 31.75 61.98
CA LEU A 1096 8.90 33.05 61.50
C LEU A 1096 9.32 33.30 60.05
N GLU A 1097 8.74 34.32 59.42
CA GLU A 1097 9.06 34.72 58.04
C GLU A 1097 10.49 35.21 57.85
N SER A 1098 11.16 35.62 58.93
CA SER A 1098 12.59 35.97 58.92
C SER A 1098 13.49 34.74 58.84
N ASP A 1099 12.95 33.55 59.09
CA ASP A 1099 13.74 32.34 59.28
C ASP A 1099 13.87 31.60 57.95
N ASP A 1100 15.11 31.35 57.57
CA ASP A 1100 15.50 30.70 56.32
C ASP A 1100 15.54 29.17 56.45
N SER A 1101 15.61 28.62 57.67
CA SER A 1101 15.86 27.18 57.86
C SER A 1101 15.42 26.59 59.20
N LEU A 1102 14.83 25.40 59.14
CA LEU A 1102 14.61 24.53 60.29
C LEU A 1102 15.76 23.52 60.43
N TYR A 1103 16.42 23.52 61.58
CA TYR A 1103 17.40 22.50 61.96
C TYR A 1103 16.78 21.50 62.92
N ILE A 1104 16.89 20.21 62.58
CA ILE A 1104 16.50 19.08 63.42
C ILE A 1104 17.77 18.32 63.76
N THR A 1105 18.16 18.35 65.03
CA THR A 1105 19.42 17.74 65.50
C THR A 1105 19.14 16.74 66.60
N TRP A 1106 19.72 15.55 66.55
CA TRP A 1106 19.61 14.62 67.68
C TRP A 1106 20.42 15.14 68.86
N ASN A 1107 19.89 14.95 70.07
CA ASN A 1107 20.52 15.38 71.33
C ASN A 1107 21.98 14.87 71.44
N SER A 1108 22.79 15.50 72.31
CA SER A 1108 24.25 15.34 72.33
C SER A 1108 24.76 13.91 72.41
N THR A 1109 23.99 12.94 72.90
CA THR A 1109 24.37 11.51 72.95
C THR A 1109 23.46 10.59 72.13
N LEU A 1110 22.50 11.15 71.39
CA LEU A 1110 21.52 10.41 70.59
C LEU A 1110 21.81 10.56 69.10
N GLU A 1111 21.26 9.63 68.33
CA GLU A 1111 21.27 9.59 66.88
C GLU A 1111 20.04 8.83 66.37
N GLY A 1112 19.63 9.11 65.14
CA GLY A 1112 18.61 8.33 64.45
C GLY A 1112 19.26 7.10 63.81
N THR A 1113 18.74 5.90 64.05
CA THR A 1113 19.28 4.68 63.45
C THR A 1113 18.34 4.13 62.40
N VAL A 1114 18.82 3.96 61.16
CA VAL A 1114 18.09 3.22 60.11
C VAL A 1114 18.75 1.85 59.94
N PRO A 1115 18.07 0.75 60.32
CA PRO A 1115 18.64 -0.60 60.18
C PRO A 1115 19.00 -0.95 58.74
N ALA A 1116 20.00 -1.82 58.57
CA ALA A 1116 20.48 -2.26 57.25
C ALA A 1116 19.34 -2.82 56.38
N GLY A 1117 19.24 -2.33 55.14
CA GLY A 1117 18.21 -2.76 54.19
C GLY A 1117 16.77 -2.36 54.55
N SER A 1118 16.58 -1.46 55.52
CA SER A 1118 15.27 -0.99 55.95
C SER A 1118 15.06 0.50 55.64
N THR A 1119 13.81 0.95 55.75
CA THR A 1119 13.37 2.32 55.50
C THR A 1119 12.68 2.87 56.74
N THR A 1120 13.10 4.05 57.19
CA THR A 1120 12.47 4.81 58.27
C THR A 1120 11.76 6.04 57.70
N THR A 1121 10.54 6.32 58.13
CA THR A 1121 9.77 7.51 57.74
C THR A 1121 9.88 8.60 58.79
N TYR A 1122 10.25 9.81 58.39
CA TYR A 1122 10.31 11.00 59.24
C TYR A 1122 9.22 11.99 58.85
N THR A 1123 8.60 12.64 59.83
CA THR A 1123 7.53 13.63 59.62
C THR A 1123 7.72 14.83 60.52
N VAL A 1124 7.67 16.02 59.93
CA VAL A 1124 7.63 17.30 60.64
C VAL A 1124 6.18 17.74 60.71
N ARG A 1125 5.70 18.06 61.91
CA ARG A 1125 4.34 18.56 62.16
C ARG A 1125 4.41 19.90 62.88
N GLY A 1126 3.66 20.89 62.44
CA GLY A 1126 3.60 22.21 63.06
C GLY A 1126 2.17 22.76 63.10
N THR A 1127 1.97 23.83 63.87
CA THR A 1127 0.68 24.53 64.01
C THR A 1127 0.81 25.92 63.41
N ALA A 1128 0.09 26.17 62.33
CA ALA A 1128 0.16 27.46 61.66
C ALA A 1128 -0.58 28.57 62.43
N THR A 1129 -0.05 29.79 62.43
CA THR A 1129 -0.71 31.01 62.90
C THR A 1129 -0.39 32.17 61.95
N GLY A 1130 -1.17 33.24 61.98
CA GLY A 1130 -0.94 34.38 61.08
C GLY A 1130 -1.53 34.25 59.67
N PHE A 1131 -1.49 33.08 59.02
CA PHE A 1131 -1.92 32.90 57.62
C PHE A 1131 -3.38 33.31 57.34
N ARG A 1132 -3.64 34.00 56.23
CA ARG A 1132 -4.95 34.46 55.77
C ARG A 1132 -5.17 34.20 54.27
N ALA A 1133 -6.44 34.18 53.89
CA ALA A 1133 -6.90 33.96 52.50
C ALA A 1133 -8.05 34.88 52.08
N THR A 1134 -8.61 35.69 53.00
CA THR A 1134 -9.77 36.54 52.72
C THR A 1134 -9.65 37.87 53.47
N GLY A 1135 -9.87 38.97 52.74
CA GLY A 1135 -9.66 40.34 53.24
C GLY A 1135 -9.17 41.27 52.13
N ALA A 1136 -8.28 42.21 52.48
CA ALA A 1136 -7.59 43.09 51.51
C ALA A 1136 -6.51 42.37 50.70
N ASP A 1137 -6.23 41.10 51.02
CA ASP A 1137 -5.24 40.29 50.33
C ASP A 1137 -5.84 39.61 49.09
N THR A 1138 -5.07 39.59 48.00
CA THR A 1138 -5.46 39.01 46.71
C THR A 1138 -4.61 37.79 46.33
N VAL A 1139 -3.60 37.45 47.13
CA VAL A 1139 -2.75 36.27 46.98
C VAL A 1139 -2.76 35.52 48.33
N GLY A 1140 -2.75 34.18 48.32
CA GLY A 1140 -2.75 33.40 49.56
C GLY A 1140 -1.35 33.33 50.19
N ASP A 1141 -1.29 33.33 51.51
CA ASP A 1141 -0.03 33.19 52.25
C ASP A 1141 0.51 31.77 52.14
N THR A 1142 1.83 31.61 51.98
CA THR A 1142 2.47 30.30 51.84
C THR A 1142 3.69 30.09 52.71
N VAL A 1143 3.89 28.86 53.17
CA VAL A 1143 5.15 28.36 53.72
C VAL A 1143 5.53 27.07 53.00
N SER A 1144 6.80 26.94 52.64
CA SER A 1144 7.31 25.73 52.01
C SER A 1144 8.59 25.25 52.67
N LEU A 1145 8.69 23.93 52.86
CA LEU A 1145 9.90 23.26 53.36
C LEU A 1145 10.39 22.28 52.31
N TYR A 1146 11.71 22.19 52.12
CA TYR A 1146 12.33 21.18 51.27
C TYR A 1146 13.57 20.61 51.94
N LEU A 1147 14.14 19.55 51.36
CA LEU A 1147 15.41 18.97 51.82
C LEU A 1147 16.39 18.98 50.65
N ALA A 1148 17.57 19.58 50.86
CA ALA A 1148 18.61 19.69 49.85
C ALA A 1148 19.91 19.01 50.32
N GLY A 1149 20.68 18.49 49.37
CA GLY A 1149 22.01 17.97 49.61
C GLY A 1149 23.09 19.04 49.71
N ASP A 1150 24.24 18.65 50.25
CA ASP A 1150 25.40 19.54 50.34
C ASP A 1150 26.09 19.67 48.96
N ALA A 1151 26.67 20.85 48.67
CA ALA A 1151 27.22 21.18 47.35
C ALA A 1151 28.61 20.56 47.05
N SER A 1152 29.32 20.08 48.07
CA SER A 1152 30.66 19.52 47.93
C SER A 1152 30.89 18.39 48.94
N ALA A 1153 31.63 17.36 48.56
CA ALA A 1153 32.01 16.28 49.48
C ALA A 1153 32.89 16.83 50.62
N ASN A 1154 32.71 16.30 51.83
CA ASN A 1154 33.65 16.52 52.91
C ASN A 1154 34.90 15.62 52.75
N GLY A 1155 35.94 15.89 53.54
CA GLY A 1155 37.15 15.05 53.58
C GLY A 1155 36.89 13.67 54.19
N THR A 1156 37.86 12.76 54.08
CA THR A 1156 37.83 11.50 54.82
C THR A 1156 38.07 11.74 56.31
N SER A 1157 37.55 10.85 57.15
CA SER A 1157 37.80 10.88 58.60
C SER A 1157 37.32 12.16 59.31
N VAL A 1158 36.07 12.59 59.09
CA VAL A 1158 35.53 13.81 59.73
C VAL A 1158 34.67 13.51 60.96
N TYR A 1159 34.67 14.48 61.87
CA TYR A 1159 34.15 14.38 63.24
C TYR A 1159 33.02 15.40 63.46
N LEU A 1160 32.04 15.05 64.30
CA LEU A 1160 31.00 15.96 64.77
C LEU A 1160 31.55 16.92 65.82
N ASN A 1161 31.28 18.22 65.64
CA ASN A 1161 31.42 19.22 66.70
C ASN A 1161 30.42 20.38 66.48
N GLY A 1162 30.15 21.17 67.51
CA GLY A 1162 29.21 22.27 67.44
C GLY A 1162 29.70 23.40 66.53
N THR A 1163 28.75 24.15 65.95
CA THR A 1163 29.03 25.40 65.23
C THR A 1163 29.12 26.59 66.20
N ALA A 1164 29.21 27.83 65.67
CA ALA A 1164 29.16 29.04 66.48
C ALA A 1164 27.80 29.22 67.19
N VAL A 1165 26.74 28.60 66.67
CA VAL A 1165 25.42 28.51 67.27
C VAL A 1165 25.36 27.19 68.05
N ALA A 1166 25.24 27.27 69.38
CA ALA A 1166 25.22 26.11 70.25
C ALA A 1166 24.06 25.18 69.84
N THR A 1167 24.35 23.88 69.69
CA THR A 1167 23.44 22.78 69.29
C THR A 1167 23.20 22.55 67.79
N ILE A 1168 23.60 23.47 66.88
CA ILE A 1168 23.76 23.15 65.45
C ILE A 1168 25.13 22.50 65.23
N TRP A 1169 25.17 21.37 64.53
CA TRP A 1169 26.38 20.57 64.29
C TRP A 1169 27.05 20.89 62.96
N GLY A 1170 28.38 20.83 62.96
CA GLY A 1170 29.25 20.88 61.79
C GLY A 1170 30.21 19.69 61.73
N LEU A 1171 30.85 19.51 60.58
CA LEU A 1171 31.86 18.48 60.35
C LEU A 1171 33.28 19.07 60.39
N HIS A 1172 34.19 18.38 61.07
CA HIS A 1172 35.56 18.84 61.33
C HIS A 1172 36.59 17.79 60.94
N THR A 1173 37.79 18.21 60.59
CA THR A 1173 38.91 17.30 60.23
C THR A 1173 39.67 16.75 61.45
N ALA A 1174 39.27 17.14 62.67
CA ALA A 1174 39.84 16.63 63.92
C ALA A 1174 38.77 16.60 65.03
N ALA A 1175 38.82 15.58 65.90
CA ALA A 1175 37.86 15.40 66.99
C ALA A 1175 37.85 16.57 67.99
N ALA A 1176 39.01 17.15 68.32
CA ALA A 1176 39.15 18.25 69.26
C ALA A 1176 39.40 19.61 68.57
N ALA A 1177 38.60 19.94 67.55
CA ALA A 1177 38.70 21.23 66.85
C ALA A 1177 38.13 22.39 67.70
N THR A 1178 38.77 23.57 67.66
CA THR A 1178 38.42 24.78 68.44
C THR A 1178 37.80 25.92 67.60
N GLY A 1179 37.29 25.63 66.41
CA GLY A 1179 36.63 26.61 65.53
C GLY A 1179 35.21 26.16 65.14
N SER A 1180 34.39 27.08 64.63
CA SER A 1180 33.04 26.78 64.14
C SER A 1180 33.09 26.03 62.81
N GLY A 1181 32.52 24.82 62.75
CA GLY A 1181 32.39 24.04 61.52
C GLY A 1181 31.32 24.61 60.60
N SER A 1182 31.32 24.18 59.34
CA SER A 1182 30.25 24.53 58.39
C SER A 1182 29.00 23.72 58.71
N ALA A 1183 27.88 24.39 58.98
CA ALA A 1183 26.58 23.75 59.14
C ALA A 1183 26.20 23.01 57.85
N GLN A 1184 26.14 21.68 57.90
CA GLN A 1184 25.78 20.84 56.76
C GLN A 1184 24.28 20.61 56.72
N ALA A 1185 23.74 20.41 55.51
CA ALA A 1185 22.32 20.20 55.31
C ALA A 1185 21.86 18.82 55.82
N PHE A 1186 22.68 17.80 55.65
CA PHE A 1186 22.36 16.45 56.09
C PHE A 1186 23.61 15.76 56.65
N ILE A 1187 23.61 15.44 57.95
CA ILE A 1187 24.74 14.78 58.61
C ILE A 1187 24.37 13.36 59.00
N TRP A 1188 25.16 12.42 58.51
CA TRP A 1188 24.95 10.99 58.70
C TRP A 1188 26.28 10.24 58.88
N SER A 1189 26.23 9.00 59.36
CA SER A 1189 27.38 8.11 59.44
C SER A 1189 27.05 6.74 58.88
N ASP A 1190 28.03 6.13 58.22
CA ASP A 1190 27.99 4.76 57.73
C ASP A 1190 28.41 3.72 58.78
N ASN A 1191 28.68 4.15 60.02
CA ASN A 1191 29.17 3.32 61.13
C ASN A 1191 30.42 2.51 60.76
N ALA A 1192 31.34 3.11 59.99
CA ALA A 1192 32.60 2.45 59.61
C ALA A 1192 33.61 2.36 60.77
N SER A 1193 33.49 3.20 61.81
CA SER A 1193 34.35 3.16 63.00
C SER A 1193 34.01 1.97 63.91
N SER A 1194 35.01 1.38 64.58
CA SER A 1194 34.81 0.23 65.50
C SER A 1194 34.10 0.61 66.79
N SER A 1195 34.08 1.90 67.11
CA SER A 1195 33.46 2.44 68.32
C SER A 1195 32.74 3.72 67.96
N HIS A 1196 31.78 3.63 67.03
CA HIS A 1196 30.96 4.77 66.60
C HIS A 1196 30.40 5.52 67.81
N VAL A 1197 30.61 6.83 67.85
CA VAL A 1197 30.19 7.70 68.94
C VAL A 1197 29.60 8.99 68.36
N ALA A 1198 28.33 9.23 68.69
CA ALA A 1198 27.55 10.41 68.31
C ALA A 1198 27.66 11.60 69.28
N ASP A 1199 28.66 11.56 70.18
CA ASP A 1199 28.93 12.64 71.14
C ASP A 1199 29.63 13.83 70.47
N GLY A 1200 29.20 15.01 70.87
CA GLY A 1200 29.68 16.26 70.31
C GLY A 1200 30.80 16.84 71.14
N ASN A 1201 32.05 16.48 70.80
CA ASN A 1201 33.32 17.06 71.25
C ASN A 1201 34.48 16.13 70.80
N ALA A 1202 35.61 16.14 71.53
CA ALA A 1202 36.79 15.30 71.33
C ALA A 1202 36.52 13.77 71.33
N SER A 1203 35.31 13.32 71.68
CA SER A 1203 34.89 11.92 71.69
C SER A 1203 34.22 11.44 70.39
N SER A 1204 33.84 12.34 69.47
CA SER A 1204 33.24 11.95 68.17
C SER A 1204 34.16 11.00 67.40
N THR A 1205 33.57 10.05 66.67
CA THR A 1205 34.30 9.24 65.69
C THR A 1205 34.47 9.96 64.36
N GLY A 1206 35.42 9.48 63.54
CA GLY A 1206 35.75 10.04 62.22
C GLY A 1206 34.91 9.49 61.06
N ASP A 1207 33.76 8.89 61.31
CA ASP A 1207 32.94 8.20 60.29
C ASP A 1207 31.68 8.99 59.91
N TRP A 1208 31.64 10.28 60.20
CA TRP A 1208 30.56 11.16 59.78
C TRP A 1208 30.76 11.65 58.34
N ALA A 1209 29.67 12.01 57.68
CA ALA A 1209 29.63 12.48 56.32
C ALA A 1209 28.50 13.50 56.13
N ASN A 1210 28.64 14.35 55.12
CA ASN A 1210 27.61 15.28 54.72
C ASN A 1210 26.68 14.68 53.64
N GLY A 1211 25.69 15.45 53.20
CA GLY A 1211 24.70 15.07 52.21
C GLY A 1211 25.19 15.02 50.76
N TYR A 1212 26.49 15.21 50.48
CA TYR A 1212 26.97 15.30 49.09
C TYR A 1212 26.67 14.02 48.30
N LYS A 1213 25.87 14.16 47.24
CA LYS A 1213 25.46 13.07 46.32
C LYS A 1213 24.80 11.88 47.01
N VAL A 1214 24.22 12.07 48.20
CA VAL A 1214 23.31 11.10 48.79
C VAL A 1214 22.16 10.85 47.83
N LEU A 1215 21.80 9.58 47.63
CA LEU A 1215 20.86 9.19 46.59
C LEU A 1215 19.48 9.80 46.89
N ASN A 1216 18.98 10.60 45.94
CA ASN A 1216 17.70 11.30 46.01
C ASN A 1216 17.54 12.25 47.21
N LEU A 1217 18.61 12.88 47.71
CA LEU A 1217 18.52 13.82 48.83
C LEU A 1217 17.92 15.18 48.45
N ASP A 1218 18.09 15.66 47.22
CA ASP A 1218 17.48 16.90 46.72
C ASP A 1218 15.97 16.68 46.48
N LEU A 1219 15.21 16.63 47.57
CA LEU A 1219 13.77 16.42 47.58
C LEU A 1219 13.03 17.73 47.29
N GLY A 1220 11.89 17.61 46.62
CA GLY A 1220 11.03 18.76 46.31
C GLY A 1220 10.45 19.41 47.57
N GLY A 1221 10.02 20.66 47.43
CA GLY A 1221 9.38 21.36 48.53
C GLY A 1221 7.91 20.98 48.69
N GLU A 1222 7.48 20.81 49.94
CA GLU A 1222 6.06 20.81 50.28
C GLU A 1222 5.62 22.23 50.57
N SER A 1223 4.70 22.74 49.76
CA SER A 1223 4.17 24.10 49.88
C SER A 1223 2.77 24.06 50.46
N TRP A 1224 2.56 24.79 51.54
CA TRP A 1224 1.26 24.95 52.18
C TRP A 1224 0.75 26.35 51.94
N THR A 1225 -0.49 26.46 51.48
CA THR A 1225 -1.15 27.72 51.20
C THR A 1225 -2.42 27.83 52.03
N LYS A 1226 -2.76 29.04 52.45
CA LYS A 1226 -4.07 29.33 52.99
C LYS A 1226 -4.96 30.09 52.01
#